data_AF-A0AAN4YIS1-F1
#
_entry.id   AF-A0AAN4YIS1-F1
#
_cell.length_a   1.000
_cell.length_b   1.000
_cell.length_c   1.000
_cell.angle_alpha   90.00
_cell.angle_beta   90.00
_cell.angle_gamma   90.00
#
_symmetry.space_group_name_H-M   'P 1'
#
loop_
_entity.id
_entity.type
_entity.pdbx_description
1 polymer ?
#
loop_
_entity_poly.entity_id
_entity_poly.type
_entity_poly.pdbx_seq_one_letter_code
_entity_poly.pdbx_strand_id
1 'polypeptide(L)'
;MRPSFVLLAFLLGFASAVTESYNGQYADNCPSLCAHAGPSPANWTNNHHVRNLESCDQTVLFGLNIHNSVTDPNTILTIRACVASHGQTYEAAASPDVPQQPSQHNLVVAESCGAKVVKTAFTPQVGPSTLSKASSPAPQSTHVAEATRQLALFVDKSAECGTTILFAKHKSAVVGVYSGAQITKHAVRGFLDSFAEKQTSTVQICQPASAALTVGVASAGFVDLAAAQVAIKDWNNGLCLDETIPATPVSMDVLVSTVDNSFNAPTNTTTISHGNMTARGKPQALLPRGECRTEEVHGGDSCASLASRCGISGNDLSKYNPQKNLCSTLKPKQYVCCNAGTLPDFRPRPQPDGTCNTYKVSDNDNCSDVADAHYLTQQDIEDFNKDTWGWAGCAHLQSGQLICLSEGTPPMPSPVQGATCGPQVPGTEKPSNGTALADLNPCPLNACCDAWGFCGTTVDFCTKSPADTGAPGTAKPGTNGCISNCGMEIVNNGKAPDQLKTIGYFEAFDQTRVCLRMSVKEIPANKYSHIHFAFATVTSSFDVDISDVEYEFSRFVKMSGFKKILTFGGWAFSTEADTFQRFRDATKKEHRETFVNNLVSFMNRKNLDGFDFDWEYPGAPDIPDITPGSPEEGDNYLAFLQLLRSKLPSEKSLSLAVPASYWYLKQYPVKDIAKYVDYFIYMTYDLHGQWGE
;
A
#
# COMPACT_ATOMS: atom_id res chain seq x y z
N MET A 1 -9.11 57.35 35.05
CA MET A 1 -7.66 57.33 34.71
C MET A 1 -7.20 55.88 34.66
N ARG A 2 -6.71 55.43 33.50
CA ARG A 2 -5.82 54.26 33.28
C ARG A 2 -4.39 54.62 33.78
N PRO A 3 -3.37 53.73 33.77
CA PRO A 3 -3.31 52.25 33.84
C PRO A 3 -2.13 51.71 34.70
N SER A 4 -1.95 50.38 34.74
CA SER A 4 -0.68 49.60 34.65
C SER A 4 -1.04 48.11 34.75
N PHE A 5 -1.27 47.33 33.67
CA PHE A 5 -0.32 46.67 32.76
C PHE A 5 0.84 45.91 33.44
N VAL A 6 0.65 44.61 33.69
CA VAL A 6 1.73 43.60 33.71
C VAL A 6 1.21 42.26 33.16
N LEU A 7 1.80 41.87 32.02
CA LEU A 7 2.03 40.56 31.40
C LEU A 7 0.87 39.60 31.07
N LEU A 8 0.51 39.62 29.78
CA LEU A 8 0.25 38.45 28.94
C LEU A 8 1.54 37.59 28.85
N ALA A 9 1.45 36.28 29.08
CA ALA A 9 2.37 35.30 28.50
C ALA A 9 1.66 33.94 28.34
N PHE A 10 1.41 33.61 27.07
CA PHE A 10 1.39 32.28 26.48
C PHE A 10 0.68 31.13 27.22
N LEU A 11 -0.61 30.97 26.91
CA LEU A 11 -1.25 29.66 26.77
C LEU A 11 -1.83 29.58 25.36
N LEU A 12 -0.95 29.38 24.38
CA LEU A 12 -1.33 28.72 23.14
C LEU A 12 -1.55 27.26 23.51
N GLY A 13 -2.79 26.94 23.91
CA GLY A 13 -3.25 25.56 23.92
C GLY A 13 -3.14 25.08 22.47
N PHE A 14 -2.21 24.15 22.24
CA PHE A 14 -2.22 23.34 21.04
C PHE A 14 -3.59 22.67 20.99
N ALA A 15 -4.48 23.20 20.15
CA ALA A 15 -5.50 22.37 19.56
C ALA A 15 -4.72 21.36 18.71
N SER A 16 -4.43 20.19 19.28
CA SER A 16 -4.14 19.02 18.47
C SER A 16 -5.39 18.81 17.63
N ALA A 17 -5.36 19.33 16.41
CA ALA A 17 -6.19 18.78 15.36
C ALA A 17 -5.90 17.28 15.40
N VAL A 18 -6.93 16.48 15.67
CA VAL A 18 -6.88 15.05 15.44
C VAL A 18 -6.65 14.92 13.94
N THR A 19 -5.38 14.86 13.54
CA THR A 19 -5.02 14.34 12.24
C THR A 19 -5.38 12.88 12.34
N GLU A 20 -6.55 12.50 11.83
CA GLU A 20 -6.82 11.11 11.47
C GLU A 20 -5.60 10.68 10.65
N SER A 21 -4.74 9.87 11.28
CA SER A 21 -3.61 9.30 10.58
C SER A 21 -4.18 8.53 9.40
N TYR A 22 -3.53 8.69 8.25
CA TYR A 22 -3.74 8.02 6.97
C TYR A 22 -4.01 6.48 7.05
N ASN A 23 -3.81 5.87 8.21
CA ASN A 23 -4.01 4.46 8.50
C ASN A 23 -5.20 4.19 9.44
N GLY A 24 -6.41 4.57 9.03
CA GLY A 24 -7.64 3.97 9.59
C GLY A 24 -7.75 2.44 9.42
N GLN A 25 -6.67 1.76 8.98
CA GLN A 25 -6.53 0.31 8.86
C GLN A 25 -5.74 -0.34 10.00
N TYR A 26 -4.98 0.39 10.82
CA TYR A 26 -4.13 -0.22 11.85
C TYR A 26 -4.23 0.51 13.18
N ALA A 27 -4.74 -0.18 14.21
CA ALA A 27 -5.04 0.36 15.54
C ALA A 27 -3.85 1.02 16.27
N ASP A 28 -2.61 0.78 15.84
CA ASP A 28 -1.39 1.15 16.56
C ASP A 28 -0.41 2.06 15.78
N ASN A 29 -0.84 2.73 14.70
CA ASN A 29 0.03 3.55 13.82
C ASN A 29 1.26 2.80 13.23
N CYS A 30 1.22 1.46 13.22
CA CYS A 30 2.25 0.58 12.70
C CYS A 30 1.78 -0.12 11.41
N PRO A 31 2.68 -0.46 10.47
CA PRO A 31 2.37 -1.31 9.33
C PRO A 31 1.85 -2.71 9.73
N SER A 32 1.28 -3.43 8.77
CA SER A 32 0.88 -4.83 8.97
C SER A 32 2.07 -5.73 9.38
N LEU A 33 1.78 -6.82 10.09
CA LEU A 33 2.80 -7.80 10.48
C LEU A 33 3.41 -8.48 9.25
N CYS A 34 4.73 -8.65 9.25
CA CYS A 34 5.44 -9.36 8.17
C CYS A 34 4.95 -10.82 8.01
N ALA A 35 4.48 -11.45 9.09
CA ALA A 35 3.90 -12.80 9.02
C ALA A 35 2.59 -12.87 8.24
N HIS A 36 1.81 -11.78 8.20
CA HIS A 36 0.60 -11.72 7.39
C HIS A 36 0.90 -11.30 5.95
N ALA A 37 1.82 -10.34 5.77
CA ALA A 37 2.19 -9.85 4.44
C ALA A 37 3.05 -10.86 3.64
N GLY A 38 3.76 -11.74 4.34
CA GLY A 38 4.63 -12.76 3.75
C GLY A 38 6.03 -12.25 3.37
N PRO A 39 6.84 -13.10 2.72
CA PRO A 39 8.27 -12.86 2.49
C PRO A 39 8.57 -11.95 1.29
N SER A 40 7.56 -11.54 0.51
CA SER A 40 7.77 -10.60 -0.61
C SER A 40 7.43 -9.18 -0.17
N PRO A 41 8.39 -8.24 -0.21
CA PRO A 41 8.14 -6.83 0.10
C PRO A 41 7.04 -6.18 -0.76
N ALA A 42 6.73 -6.74 -1.94
CA ALA A 42 5.65 -6.25 -2.78
C ALA A 42 4.26 -6.34 -2.12
N ASN A 43 4.10 -7.21 -1.11
CA ASN A 43 2.85 -7.39 -0.36
C ASN A 43 2.78 -6.56 0.92
N TRP A 44 3.85 -5.82 1.25
CA TRP A 44 3.92 -5.03 2.48
C TRP A 44 3.07 -3.78 2.40
N THR A 45 2.74 -3.20 3.56
CA THR A 45 1.97 -1.96 3.65
C THR A 45 2.73 -0.81 2.99
N ASN A 46 2.10 -0.13 2.04
CA ASN A 46 2.65 1.08 1.44
C ASN A 46 2.48 2.28 2.38
N ASN A 47 3.58 2.98 2.64
CA ASN A 47 3.62 4.23 3.39
C ASN A 47 4.19 5.33 2.53
N HIS A 48 3.49 6.46 2.41
CA HIS A 48 3.89 7.55 1.52
C HIS A 48 4.66 8.68 2.22
N HIS A 49 4.93 8.53 3.52
CA HIS A 49 5.66 9.50 4.33
C HIS A 49 6.61 8.80 5.32
N VAL A 50 7.85 9.30 5.43
CA VAL A 50 8.86 8.80 6.38
C VAL A 50 8.37 8.88 7.84
N ARG A 51 7.59 9.92 8.18
CA ARG A 51 7.01 10.10 9.52
C ARG A 51 6.14 8.92 9.99
N ASN A 52 5.53 8.17 9.07
CA ASN A 52 4.71 7.01 9.40
C ASN A 52 5.56 5.85 9.94
N LEU A 53 6.87 5.81 9.62
CA LEU A 53 7.79 4.86 10.25
C LEU A 53 8.22 5.32 11.64
N GLU A 54 8.22 6.63 11.89
CA GLU A 54 8.63 7.22 13.16
C GLU A 54 7.67 6.83 14.29
N SER A 55 6.35 6.91 14.02
CA SER A 55 5.27 6.62 14.97
C SER A 55 5.21 5.17 15.46
N CYS A 56 5.88 4.23 14.78
CA CYS A 56 5.85 2.81 15.13
C CYS A 56 7.06 2.42 15.99
N ASP A 57 6.85 2.12 17.28
CA ASP A 57 7.93 1.75 18.21
C ASP A 57 8.46 0.31 18.02
N GLN A 58 7.78 -0.50 17.23
CA GLN A 58 8.18 -1.88 16.91
C GLN A 58 9.30 -1.93 15.87
N THR A 59 9.88 -3.12 15.63
CA THR A 59 10.87 -3.28 14.57
C THR A 59 10.17 -3.31 13.22
N VAL A 60 10.41 -2.31 12.39
CA VAL A 60 9.83 -2.19 11.05
C VAL A 60 10.88 -2.58 10.02
N LEU A 61 10.59 -3.59 9.21
CA LEU A 61 11.35 -3.87 7.99
C LEU A 61 10.74 -3.05 6.86
N PHE A 62 11.57 -2.41 6.05
CA PHE A 62 11.07 -1.61 4.93
C PHE A 62 12.02 -1.54 3.73
N GLY A 63 11.43 -1.36 2.56
CA GLY A 63 12.12 -1.12 1.28
C GLY A 63 11.55 0.12 0.60
N LEU A 64 12.39 0.77 -0.22
CA LEU A 64 12.07 1.96 -1.01
C LEU A 64 13.05 2.06 -2.18
N ASN A 65 12.70 2.80 -3.22
CA ASN A 65 13.64 3.10 -4.30
C ASN A 65 14.75 4.02 -3.78
N ILE A 66 16.00 3.54 -3.76
CA ILE A 66 17.14 4.24 -3.14
C ILE A 66 17.54 5.55 -3.83
N HIS A 67 17.02 5.80 -5.04
CA HIS A 67 17.24 7.04 -5.76
C HIS A 67 16.26 8.15 -5.36
N ASN A 68 15.13 7.79 -4.72
CA ASN A 68 14.16 8.75 -4.21
C ASN A 68 14.64 9.27 -2.85
N SER A 69 14.97 10.56 -2.77
CA SER A 69 15.50 11.17 -1.55
C SER A 69 14.51 11.10 -0.39
N VAL A 70 14.95 10.53 0.74
CA VAL A 70 14.16 10.53 1.99
C VAL A 70 14.17 11.87 2.73
N THR A 71 14.91 12.87 2.23
CA THR A 71 15.06 14.20 2.85
C THR A 71 14.50 15.35 2.00
N ASP A 72 14.27 15.12 0.71
CA ASP A 72 13.69 16.13 -0.16
C ASP A 72 12.15 16.09 -0.04
N PRO A 73 11.51 17.14 0.48
CA PRO A 73 10.06 17.19 0.61
C PRO A 73 9.33 17.18 -0.74
N ASN A 74 10.04 17.45 -1.85
CA ASN A 74 9.48 17.37 -3.19
C ASN A 74 9.57 15.96 -3.80
N THR A 75 10.15 14.99 -3.09
CA THR A 75 10.17 13.61 -3.58
C THR A 75 8.88 12.90 -3.22
N ILE A 76 8.22 12.29 -4.21
CA ILE A 76 7.14 11.34 -3.95
C ILE A 76 7.78 10.03 -3.51
N LEU A 77 7.41 9.57 -2.31
CA LEU A 77 7.98 8.37 -1.71
C LEU A 77 6.89 7.29 -1.56
N THR A 78 7.27 6.06 -1.84
CA THR A 78 6.52 4.87 -1.44
C THR A 78 7.48 3.96 -0.70
N ILE A 79 7.19 3.75 0.58
CA ILE A 79 7.94 2.90 1.48
C ILE A 79 7.08 1.67 1.74
N ARG A 80 7.54 0.52 1.27
CA ARG A 80 6.91 -0.77 1.59
C ARG A 80 7.41 -1.20 2.94
N ALA A 81 6.52 -1.38 3.91
CA ALA A 81 6.91 -1.68 5.28
C ALA A 81 6.02 -2.74 5.93
N CYS A 82 6.62 -3.56 6.78
CA CYS A 82 5.92 -4.49 7.66
C CYS A 82 6.60 -4.52 9.03
N VAL A 83 5.86 -4.97 10.04
CA VAL A 83 6.37 -5.09 11.40
C VAL A 83 6.85 -6.50 11.68
N ALA A 84 8.11 -6.62 12.10
CA ALA A 84 8.70 -7.87 12.55
C ALA A 84 8.40 -8.08 14.05
N SER A 85 7.83 -9.23 14.40
CA SER A 85 7.49 -9.56 15.79
C SER A 85 8.50 -10.55 16.41
N HIS A 86 8.55 -10.60 17.76
CA HIS A 86 9.48 -11.47 18.48
C HIS A 86 9.15 -12.95 18.31
N GLY A 87 10.14 -13.75 17.87
CA GLY A 87 10.06 -15.22 17.86
C GLY A 87 9.47 -15.87 16.61
N GLN A 88 9.23 -15.12 15.52
CA GLN A 88 8.59 -15.67 14.32
C GLN A 88 9.55 -16.41 13.37
N THR A 89 9.00 -17.45 12.74
CA THR A 89 9.49 -18.08 11.52
C THR A 89 8.77 -17.44 10.32
N TYR A 90 9.51 -16.91 9.35
CA TYR A 90 8.97 -16.32 8.12
C TYR A 90 8.60 -17.43 7.11
N GLU A 91 7.71 -18.34 7.50
CA GLU A 91 7.22 -19.37 6.60
C GLU A 91 6.31 -18.74 5.54
N ALA A 92 6.51 -19.12 4.28
CA ALA A 92 5.61 -18.75 3.19
C ALA A 92 4.24 -19.42 3.45
N ALA A 93 3.32 -18.69 4.08
CA ALA A 93 1.93 -19.13 4.15
C ALA A 93 1.38 -19.20 2.72
N ALA A 94 0.91 -20.38 2.32
CA ALA A 94 0.11 -20.53 1.12
C ALA A 94 -1.15 -19.67 1.29
N SER A 95 -1.42 -18.78 0.33
CA SER A 95 -2.64 -17.98 0.30
C SER A 95 -3.88 -18.90 0.31
N PRO A 96 -4.87 -18.69 1.20
CA PRO A 96 -6.21 -19.16 0.91
C PRO A 96 -6.75 -18.33 -0.28
N ASP A 97 -7.59 -18.93 -1.11
CA ASP A 97 -8.35 -18.26 -2.20
C ASP A 97 -7.67 -18.04 -3.56
N VAL A 98 -6.91 -19.03 -4.05
CA VAL A 98 -6.76 -19.24 -5.51
C VAL A 98 -7.18 -20.67 -5.86
N PRO A 99 -8.16 -20.88 -6.77
CA PRO A 99 -8.49 -22.20 -7.28
C PRO A 99 -7.25 -22.85 -7.90
N GLN A 100 -6.81 -23.95 -7.31
CA GLN A 100 -5.62 -24.68 -7.74
C GLN A 100 -5.76 -25.15 -9.20
N GLN A 101 -5.00 -24.55 -10.11
CA GLN A 101 -4.60 -25.24 -11.32
C GLN A 101 -3.52 -26.28 -10.95
N PRO A 102 -3.62 -27.53 -11.43
CA PRO A 102 -2.70 -28.59 -11.06
C PRO A 102 -1.39 -28.46 -11.84
N SER A 103 -0.48 -27.60 -11.38
CA SER A 103 0.98 -27.69 -11.62
C SER A 103 1.74 -26.53 -10.96
N GLN A 104 1.54 -26.27 -9.67
CA GLN A 104 2.51 -25.50 -8.90
C GLN A 104 3.31 -26.46 -8.02
N HIS A 105 4.50 -26.81 -8.49
CA HIS A 105 5.55 -27.30 -7.62
C HIS A 105 5.75 -26.28 -6.50
N ASN A 106 5.78 -26.77 -5.25
CA ASN A 106 6.19 -26.04 -4.06
C ASN A 106 7.31 -25.05 -4.42
N LEU A 107 7.14 -23.77 -4.08
CA LEU A 107 8.19 -22.75 -4.14
C LEU A 107 9.35 -23.22 -3.24
N VAL A 108 10.26 -23.99 -3.80
CA VAL A 108 11.56 -24.27 -3.20
C VAL A 108 12.28 -22.93 -3.20
N VAL A 109 12.53 -22.37 -2.01
CA VAL A 109 13.47 -21.26 -1.82
C VAL A 109 14.78 -21.71 -2.46
N ALA A 110 15.06 -21.25 -3.67
CA ALA A 110 16.30 -21.57 -4.33
C ALA A 110 17.38 -20.77 -3.61
N GLU A 111 18.01 -21.35 -2.57
CA GLU A 111 19.11 -20.73 -1.81
C GLU A 111 20.22 -20.20 -2.73
N SER A 112 20.34 -20.78 -3.92
CA SER A 112 21.30 -20.37 -4.94
C SER A 112 20.69 -19.82 -6.22
N CYS A 113 19.37 -19.62 -6.30
CA CYS A 113 18.70 -19.13 -7.50
C CYS A 113 18.99 -19.95 -8.76
N GLY A 114 19.30 -21.24 -8.59
CA GLY A 114 19.70 -22.14 -9.67
C GLY A 114 21.17 -22.02 -10.10
N ALA A 115 21.97 -21.13 -9.49
CA ALA A 115 23.39 -20.98 -9.76
C ALA A 115 24.27 -21.91 -8.89
N LYS A 116 25.51 -22.14 -9.33
CA LYS A 116 26.49 -22.93 -8.59
C LYS A 116 27.16 -22.04 -7.54
N VAL A 117 27.14 -22.48 -6.29
CA VAL A 117 27.76 -21.77 -5.18
C VAL A 117 29.27 -22.09 -5.13
N VAL A 118 30.10 -21.06 -5.06
CA VAL A 118 31.54 -21.16 -4.82
C VAL A 118 31.88 -20.38 -3.55
N LYS A 119 32.66 -21.00 -2.66
CA LYS A 119 33.14 -20.31 -1.45
C LYS A 119 34.35 -19.45 -1.81
N THR A 120 34.28 -18.17 -1.50
CA THR A 120 35.37 -17.22 -1.72
C THR A 120 35.66 -16.45 -0.45
N ALA A 121 36.95 -16.31 -0.12
CA ALA A 121 37.37 -15.55 1.05
C ALA A 121 37.47 -14.06 0.70
N PHE A 122 36.82 -13.22 1.50
CA PHE A 122 36.89 -11.77 1.37
C PHE A 122 37.41 -11.14 2.66
N THR A 123 38.05 -9.98 2.54
CA THR A 123 38.46 -9.19 3.71
C THR A 123 37.46 -8.06 3.90
N PRO A 124 36.59 -8.12 4.93
CA PRO A 124 35.66 -7.03 5.19
C PRO A 124 36.40 -5.78 5.66
N GLN A 125 35.85 -4.63 5.31
CA GLN A 125 36.29 -3.32 5.74
C GLN A 125 35.26 -2.76 6.73
N VAL A 126 35.74 -2.21 7.84
CA VAL A 126 34.91 -1.65 8.91
C VAL A 126 35.12 -0.15 8.94
N GLY A 127 34.05 0.64 8.87
CA GLY A 127 34.15 2.09 8.95
C GLY A 127 34.02 2.65 10.36
N PRO A 128 33.99 3.98 10.50
CA PRO A 128 33.95 4.67 11.79
C PRO A 128 32.66 4.37 12.56
N SER A 129 32.66 4.72 13.85
CA SER A 129 31.55 4.46 14.79
C SER A 129 30.29 5.31 14.57
N THR A 130 30.30 6.24 13.60
CA THR A 130 29.15 7.08 13.26
C THR A 130 29.15 7.43 11.78
N LEU A 131 28.01 7.20 11.10
CA LEU A 131 27.72 7.63 9.72
C LEU A 131 27.19 9.07 9.61
N SER A 132 26.92 9.72 10.74
CA SER A 132 26.19 11.00 10.81
C SER A 132 27.07 12.24 10.68
N LYS A 133 26.43 13.39 10.40
CA LYS A 133 27.03 14.71 10.66
C LYS A 133 27.30 14.84 12.16
N ALA A 134 28.40 15.50 12.54
CA ALA A 134 28.93 15.60 13.91
C ALA A 134 27.97 16.09 15.02
N SER A 135 26.73 16.47 14.71
CA SER A 135 25.72 16.99 15.63
C SER A 135 24.61 16.00 16.05
N SER A 136 24.47 14.84 15.40
CA SER A 136 23.41 13.87 15.72
C SER A 136 23.89 12.81 16.74
N PRO A 137 23.10 12.48 17.78
CA PRO A 137 23.47 11.43 18.71
C PRO A 137 23.51 10.06 18.01
N ALA A 138 24.54 9.27 18.31
CA ALA A 138 24.67 7.92 17.78
C ALA A 138 23.48 7.04 18.22
N PRO A 139 23.02 6.10 17.36
CA PRO A 139 21.96 5.17 17.72
C PRO A 139 22.38 4.28 18.90
N GLN A 140 21.43 3.86 19.73
CA GLN A 140 21.73 2.92 20.82
C GLN A 140 22.12 1.56 20.24
N SER A 141 23.20 0.96 20.75
CA SER A 141 23.73 -0.32 20.24
C SER A 141 22.71 -1.48 20.34
N THR A 142 21.86 -1.48 21.37
CA THR A 142 20.77 -2.44 21.53
C THR A 142 19.69 -2.29 20.44
N HIS A 143 19.40 -1.06 20.01
CA HIS A 143 18.46 -0.79 18.93
C HIS A 143 19.03 -1.24 17.58
N VAL A 144 20.33 -0.96 17.33
CA VAL A 144 21.04 -1.43 16.12
C VAL A 144 21.07 -2.96 16.08
N ALA A 145 21.37 -3.62 17.21
CA ALA A 145 21.42 -5.08 17.29
C ALA A 145 20.07 -5.73 16.97
N GLU A 146 18.95 -5.21 17.52
CA GLU A 146 17.62 -5.76 17.24
C GLU A 146 17.18 -5.52 15.78
N ALA A 147 17.41 -4.33 15.24
CA ALA A 147 17.14 -4.04 13.83
C ALA A 147 17.94 -4.97 12.90
N THR A 148 19.25 -5.15 13.18
CA THR A 148 20.12 -6.04 12.42
C THR A 148 19.65 -7.49 12.53
N ARG A 149 19.27 -7.96 13.72
CA ARG A 149 18.82 -9.33 13.95
C ARG A 149 17.56 -9.66 13.14
N GLN A 150 16.59 -8.75 13.11
CA GLN A 150 15.35 -8.94 12.36
C GLN A 150 15.59 -8.89 10.84
N LEU A 151 16.44 -7.98 10.38
CA LEU A 151 16.87 -7.92 8.99
C LEU A 151 17.53 -9.23 8.55
N ALA A 152 18.42 -9.76 9.39
CA ALA A 152 19.12 -11.02 9.17
C ALA A 152 18.15 -12.21 9.08
N LEU A 153 17.11 -12.24 9.94
CA LEU A 153 16.13 -13.35 9.92
C LEU A 153 15.26 -13.29 8.66
N PHE A 154 14.89 -12.08 8.24
CA PHE A 154 14.09 -11.89 7.04
C PHE A 154 14.86 -12.24 5.76
N VAL A 155 16.10 -11.75 5.62
CA VAL A 155 16.92 -12.00 4.41
C VAL A 155 17.13 -13.50 4.16
N ASP A 156 17.37 -14.28 5.22
CA ASP A 156 17.54 -15.74 5.17
C ASP A 156 16.30 -16.48 4.61
N LYS A 157 15.11 -15.88 4.76
CA LYS A 157 13.83 -16.47 4.34
C LYS A 157 13.20 -15.80 3.13
N SER A 158 13.79 -14.71 2.63
CA SER A 158 13.31 -14.02 1.43
C SER A 158 13.43 -14.93 0.20
N ALA A 159 12.35 -15.11 -0.55
CA ALA A 159 12.29 -15.99 -1.72
C ALA A 159 12.83 -15.35 -3.02
N GLU A 160 13.37 -14.13 -2.93
CA GLU A 160 13.72 -13.31 -4.10
C GLU A 160 15.22 -13.38 -4.43
N CYS A 161 15.52 -13.67 -5.69
CA CYS A 161 16.86 -13.76 -6.24
C CYS A 161 17.39 -12.41 -6.71
N GLY A 162 18.72 -12.23 -6.65
CA GLY A 162 19.38 -11.01 -7.14
C GLY A 162 19.73 -10.03 -6.01
N THR A 163 19.82 -8.75 -6.38
CA THR A 163 20.23 -7.69 -5.45
C THR A 163 19.25 -7.59 -4.28
N THR A 164 19.76 -7.51 -3.06
CA THR A 164 18.96 -7.27 -1.85
C THR A 164 19.24 -5.88 -1.35
N ILE A 165 18.20 -5.06 -1.26
CA ILE A 165 18.24 -3.76 -0.62
C ILE A 165 17.10 -3.72 0.38
N LEU A 166 17.44 -3.57 1.66
CA LEU A 166 16.43 -3.58 2.70
C LEU A 166 16.90 -2.79 3.91
N PHE A 167 15.93 -2.21 4.61
CA PHE A 167 16.17 -1.45 5.83
C PHE A 167 15.37 -2.06 6.98
N ALA A 168 15.87 -1.84 8.20
CA ALA A 168 15.19 -2.13 9.44
C ALA A 168 15.27 -0.93 10.38
N LYS A 169 14.14 -0.44 10.86
CA LYS A 169 14.05 0.57 11.93
C LYS A 169 13.64 -0.10 13.22
N HIS A 170 14.37 0.17 14.30
CA HIS A 170 13.94 -0.17 15.66
C HIS A 170 14.19 1.04 16.55
N LYS A 171 13.11 1.62 17.09
CA LYS A 171 13.16 2.83 17.94
C LYS A 171 14.03 3.93 17.29
N SER A 172 15.17 4.28 17.89
CA SER A 172 16.02 5.37 17.39
C SER A 172 17.03 4.96 16.30
N ALA A 173 17.16 3.67 15.98
CA ALA A 173 18.14 3.17 15.03
C ALA A 173 17.52 2.77 13.70
N VAL A 174 18.28 2.95 12.62
CA VAL A 174 18.04 2.33 11.34
C VAL A 174 19.27 1.57 10.86
N VAL A 175 19.05 0.40 10.28
CA VAL A 175 20.08 -0.44 9.66
C VAL A 175 19.68 -0.70 8.22
N GLY A 176 20.56 -0.40 7.28
CA GLY A 176 20.39 -0.71 5.86
C GLY A 176 21.37 -1.79 5.42
N VAL A 177 20.91 -2.74 4.61
CA VAL A 177 21.75 -3.75 3.95
C VAL A 177 21.68 -3.61 2.43
N TYR A 178 22.84 -3.69 1.80
CA TYR A 178 22.99 -3.94 0.37
C TYR A 178 23.68 -5.29 0.17
N SER A 179 23.15 -6.09 -0.74
CA SER A 179 23.81 -7.31 -1.22
C SER A 179 23.66 -7.39 -2.72
N GLY A 180 24.79 -7.48 -3.42
CA GLY A 180 24.82 -7.65 -4.86
C GLY A 180 24.19 -8.97 -5.32
N ALA A 181 23.81 -9.01 -6.60
CA ALA A 181 23.11 -10.14 -7.21
C ALA A 181 23.88 -11.48 -7.24
N GLN A 182 25.20 -11.47 -6.98
CA GLN A 182 26.03 -12.68 -6.91
C GLN A 182 26.30 -13.15 -5.48
N ILE A 183 25.72 -12.53 -4.46
CA ILE A 183 25.90 -12.94 -3.05
C ILE A 183 24.69 -13.76 -2.60
N THR A 184 24.92 -14.92 -1.96
CA THR A 184 23.81 -15.74 -1.45
C THR A 184 23.16 -15.09 -0.23
N LYS A 185 21.85 -15.29 -0.06
CA LYS A 185 21.12 -14.79 1.12
C LYS A 185 21.69 -15.31 2.44
N HIS A 186 22.15 -16.56 2.45
CA HIS A 186 22.80 -17.17 3.61
C HIS A 186 24.12 -16.48 3.96
N ALA A 187 24.92 -16.06 2.97
CA ALA A 187 26.12 -15.28 3.22
C ALA A 187 25.78 -13.90 3.82
N VAL A 188 24.71 -13.25 3.33
CA VAL A 188 24.23 -11.97 3.89
C VAL A 188 23.79 -12.13 5.35
N ARG A 189 23.11 -13.23 5.69
CA ARG A 189 22.74 -13.57 7.08
C ARG A 189 23.97 -13.58 7.98
N GLY A 190 24.99 -14.36 7.63
CA GLY A 190 26.23 -14.44 8.41
C GLY A 190 26.97 -13.09 8.50
N PHE A 191 26.91 -12.29 7.46
CA PHE A 191 27.48 -10.94 7.44
C PHE A 191 26.75 -9.99 8.40
N LEU A 192 25.41 -10.03 8.44
CA LEU A 192 24.59 -9.27 9.38
C LEU A 192 24.80 -9.71 10.84
N ASP A 193 24.94 -11.01 11.09
CA ASP A 193 25.27 -11.51 12.44
C ASP A 193 26.64 -10.97 12.92
N SER A 194 27.65 -10.97 12.04
CA SER A 194 28.96 -10.38 12.37
C SER A 194 28.90 -8.86 12.59
N PHE A 195 28.04 -8.15 11.86
CA PHE A 195 27.81 -6.72 12.06
C PHE A 195 27.25 -6.42 13.45
N ALA A 196 26.26 -7.20 13.90
CA ALA A 196 25.64 -7.04 15.21
C ALA A 196 26.64 -7.23 16.37
N GLU A 197 27.62 -8.13 16.21
CA GLU A 197 28.66 -8.39 17.22
C GLU A 197 29.71 -7.27 17.33
N LYS A 198 30.08 -6.66 16.18
CA LYS A 198 31.19 -5.70 16.11
C LYS A 198 30.86 -4.29 16.59
N GLN A 199 29.58 -3.97 16.82
CA GLN A 199 29.09 -2.65 17.27
C GLN A 199 29.65 -1.46 16.47
N THR A 200 29.84 -1.64 15.17
CA THR A 200 30.30 -0.61 14.25
C THR A 200 29.12 0.04 13.52
N SER A 201 29.32 1.21 12.91
CA SER A 201 28.30 1.82 12.04
C SER A 201 28.34 1.28 10.61
N THR A 202 29.48 0.81 10.10
CA THR A 202 29.53 0.22 8.75
C THR A 202 30.44 -0.99 8.67
N VAL A 203 30.00 -1.98 7.90
CA VAL A 203 30.85 -3.07 7.42
C VAL A 203 30.55 -3.26 5.94
N GLN A 204 31.59 -3.37 5.11
CA GLN A 204 31.45 -3.61 3.69
C GLN A 204 32.47 -4.63 3.18
N ILE A 205 32.12 -5.31 2.11
CA ILE A 205 33.02 -6.00 1.19
C ILE A 205 32.68 -5.43 -0.17
N CYS A 206 33.60 -4.67 -0.75
CA CYS A 206 33.38 -3.94 -2.00
C CYS A 206 34.58 -4.09 -2.96
N GLN A 207 35.47 -5.07 -2.70
CA GLN A 207 36.64 -5.38 -3.51
C GLN A 207 36.57 -6.85 -3.98
N PRO A 208 36.77 -7.14 -5.28
CA PRO A 208 36.95 -6.17 -6.37
C PRO A 208 35.70 -5.30 -6.57
N ALA A 209 35.91 -4.04 -6.99
CA ALA A 209 34.82 -3.06 -7.17
C ALA A 209 33.78 -3.58 -8.18
N SER A 210 32.65 -4.06 -7.66
CA SER A 210 31.57 -4.66 -8.42
C SER A 210 30.29 -4.66 -7.59
N ALA A 211 29.27 -3.94 -8.04
CA ALA A 211 27.95 -3.94 -7.39
C ALA A 211 27.41 -5.36 -7.19
N ALA A 212 27.67 -6.27 -8.13
CA ALA A 212 27.20 -7.65 -8.05
C ALA A 212 27.86 -8.48 -6.92
N LEU A 213 29.09 -8.14 -6.53
CA LEU A 213 29.85 -8.82 -5.48
C LEU A 213 29.94 -8.01 -4.18
N THR A 214 29.41 -6.79 -4.17
CA THR A 214 29.42 -5.93 -2.99
C THR A 214 28.39 -6.42 -1.97
N VAL A 215 28.78 -6.50 -0.70
CA VAL A 215 27.85 -6.61 0.43
C VAL A 215 28.20 -5.56 1.47
N GLY A 216 27.21 -4.83 1.96
CA GLY A 216 27.41 -3.73 2.88
C GLY A 216 26.27 -3.61 3.87
N VAL A 217 26.59 -3.28 5.12
CA VAL A 217 25.64 -2.98 6.18
C VAL A 217 26.02 -1.66 6.82
N ALA A 218 25.05 -0.76 6.93
CA ALA A 218 25.20 0.59 7.49
C ALA A 218 24.15 0.81 8.58
N SER A 219 24.55 1.37 9.73
CA SER A 219 23.64 1.80 10.79
C SER A 219 23.75 3.29 11.08
N ALA A 220 22.61 3.94 11.31
CA ALA A 220 22.51 5.35 11.63
C ALA A 220 21.37 5.58 12.64
N GLY A 221 21.30 6.80 13.19
CA GLY A 221 20.07 7.24 13.84
C GLY A 221 18.94 7.35 12.81
N PHE A 222 17.69 7.09 13.19
CA PHE A 222 16.55 7.18 12.26
C PHE A 222 16.42 8.57 11.62
N VAL A 223 16.73 9.63 12.38
CA VAL A 223 16.80 11.02 11.89
C VAL A 223 17.83 11.21 10.76
N ASP A 224 18.82 10.33 10.68
CA ASP A 224 19.88 10.31 9.67
C ASP A 224 19.69 9.15 8.67
N LEU A 225 18.45 8.71 8.42
CA LEU A 225 18.13 7.67 7.43
C LEU A 225 18.81 7.89 6.07
N ALA A 226 18.94 9.15 5.66
CA ALA A 226 19.62 9.54 4.43
C ALA A 226 21.09 9.07 4.37
N ALA A 227 21.81 9.03 5.50
CA ALA A 227 23.19 8.56 5.52
C ALA A 227 23.28 7.06 5.19
N ALA A 228 22.37 6.26 5.75
CA ALA A 228 22.27 4.83 5.41
C ALA A 228 21.84 4.64 3.93
N GLN A 229 20.92 5.47 3.43
CA GLN A 229 20.49 5.46 2.03
C GLN A 229 21.65 5.77 1.07
N VAL A 230 22.47 6.78 1.37
CA VAL A 230 23.64 7.15 0.57
C VAL A 230 24.66 6.01 0.53
N ALA A 231 24.96 5.38 1.67
CA ALA A 231 25.88 4.25 1.71
C ALA A 231 25.41 3.08 0.80
N ILE A 232 24.11 2.76 0.85
CA ILE A 232 23.52 1.75 -0.04
C ILE A 232 23.60 2.15 -1.51
N LYS A 233 23.38 3.43 -1.82
CA LYS A 233 23.50 3.94 -3.20
C LYS A 233 24.93 3.83 -3.72
N ASP A 234 25.94 4.10 -2.89
CA ASP A 234 27.34 3.96 -3.26
C ASP A 234 27.68 2.49 -3.55
N TRP A 235 27.25 1.57 -2.70
CA TRP A 235 27.42 0.12 -2.93
C TRP A 235 26.71 -0.36 -4.20
N ASN A 236 25.50 0.14 -4.47
CA ASN A 236 24.77 -0.14 -5.70
C ASN A 236 25.51 0.33 -6.95
N ASN A 237 26.26 1.42 -6.85
CA ASN A 237 27.12 1.93 -7.93
C ASN A 237 28.48 1.22 -8.00
N GLY A 238 28.71 0.19 -7.19
CA GLY A 238 29.98 -0.53 -7.10
C GLY A 238 31.10 0.27 -6.42
N LEU A 239 30.76 1.34 -5.69
CA LEU A 239 31.70 2.16 -4.95
C LEU A 239 31.92 1.59 -3.54
N CYS A 240 33.08 1.87 -2.98
CA CYS A 240 33.42 1.59 -1.59
C CYS A 240 33.26 2.86 -0.75
N LEU A 241 32.84 2.71 0.51
CA LEU A 241 32.94 3.79 1.49
C LEU A 241 34.40 4.07 1.85
N ASP A 242 34.74 5.34 2.01
CA ASP A 242 36.05 5.81 2.45
C ASP A 242 36.26 5.62 3.97
N GLU A 243 37.49 5.86 4.45
CA GLU A 243 37.86 5.82 5.89
C GLU A 243 37.61 4.48 6.61
N THR A 244 37.67 3.37 5.87
CA THR A 244 37.47 2.03 6.43
C THR A 244 38.80 1.30 6.72
N ILE A 245 38.80 0.45 7.75
CA ILE A 245 39.94 -0.35 8.19
C ILE A 245 39.68 -1.84 7.88
N PRO A 246 40.64 -2.59 7.32
CA PRO A 246 40.50 -4.04 7.13
C PRO A 246 40.26 -4.78 8.45
N ALA A 247 39.28 -5.68 8.48
CA ALA A 247 39.01 -6.57 9.59
C ALA A 247 39.40 -8.03 9.26
N THR A 248 39.23 -8.93 10.22
CA THR A 248 39.52 -10.37 10.06
C THR A 248 38.80 -10.93 8.83
N PRO A 249 39.49 -11.67 7.95
CA PRO A 249 38.87 -12.26 6.76
C PRO A 249 37.64 -13.10 7.11
N VAL A 250 36.60 -12.99 6.29
CA VAL A 250 35.37 -13.77 6.39
C VAL A 250 35.20 -14.56 5.10
N SER A 251 34.91 -15.85 5.23
CA SER A 251 34.56 -16.69 4.08
C SER A 251 33.07 -16.50 3.75
N MET A 252 32.75 -16.21 2.49
CA MET A 252 31.37 -16.06 2.04
C MET A 252 31.09 -16.93 0.83
N ASP A 253 29.82 -17.29 0.69
CA ASP A 253 29.31 -18.08 -0.43
C ASP A 253 28.88 -17.14 -1.56
N VAL A 254 29.54 -17.24 -2.71
CA VAL A 254 29.27 -16.44 -3.92
C VAL A 254 28.55 -17.30 -4.96
N LEU A 255 27.48 -16.77 -5.52
CA LEU A 255 26.83 -17.29 -6.71
C LEU A 255 27.65 -16.92 -7.93
N VAL A 256 28.35 -17.91 -8.46
CA VAL A 256 29.03 -17.77 -9.73
C VAL A 256 28.28 -18.63 -10.73
N SER A 257 27.83 -18.02 -11.82
CA SER A 257 27.48 -18.78 -13.02
C SER A 257 28.77 -19.38 -13.56
N THR A 258 29.10 -20.61 -13.15
CA THR A 258 30.38 -21.22 -13.52
C THR A 258 30.36 -21.57 -15.00
N VAL A 259 30.95 -20.70 -15.80
CA VAL A 259 31.71 -21.09 -16.98
C VAL A 259 33.08 -20.42 -16.91
N ASP A 260 33.91 -20.75 -15.92
CA ASP A 260 35.32 -21.09 -16.17
C ASP A 260 36.14 -21.49 -14.92
N ASN A 261 37.09 -22.40 -15.14
CA ASN A 261 38.00 -22.99 -14.14
C ASN A 261 39.25 -22.13 -13.85
N SER A 262 39.24 -20.83 -14.12
CA SER A 262 40.46 -19.99 -14.11
C SER A 262 40.74 -19.27 -12.79
N PHE A 263 39.97 -19.49 -11.72
CA PHE A 263 40.16 -18.82 -10.43
C PHE A 263 41.35 -19.32 -9.57
N ASN A 264 42.27 -20.12 -10.12
CA ASN A 264 43.50 -20.50 -9.43
C ASN A 264 44.65 -20.74 -10.42
N ALA A 265 45.46 -19.72 -10.71
CA ALA A 265 46.85 -19.92 -11.12
C ALA A 265 47.71 -18.66 -10.84
N PRO A 266 48.89 -18.81 -10.20
CA PRO A 266 49.85 -17.72 -10.07
C PRO A 266 50.52 -17.43 -11.43
N THR A 267 50.77 -16.14 -11.65
CA THR A 267 51.50 -15.59 -12.79
C THR A 267 52.92 -16.15 -12.88
N ASN A 268 53.16 -17.04 -13.85
CA ASN A 268 54.50 -17.31 -14.34
C ASN A 268 54.61 -16.80 -15.78
N THR A 269 55.33 -15.70 -15.92
CA THR A 269 55.87 -15.14 -17.16
C THR A 269 56.76 -16.17 -17.85
N THR A 270 56.36 -16.58 -19.06
CA THR A 270 57.27 -17.18 -20.04
C THR A 270 57.18 -16.45 -21.37
N THR A 271 58.27 -15.76 -21.67
CA THR A 271 58.65 -15.19 -22.96
C THR A 271 58.71 -16.29 -24.03
N ILE A 272 57.99 -16.12 -25.14
CA ILE A 272 58.23 -16.90 -26.37
C ILE A 272 58.29 -15.96 -27.57
N SER A 273 59.34 -16.20 -28.36
CA SER A 273 59.91 -15.46 -29.48
C SER A 273 59.04 -15.32 -30.72
N HIS A 274 59.26 -14.21 -31.44
CA HIS A 274 58.68 -13.88 -32.73
C HIS A 274 59.05 -14.85 -33.86
N GLY A 275 58.03 -15.41 -34.51
CA GLY A 275 58.11 -16.04 -35.82
C GLY A 275 57.53 -15.11 -36.89
N ASN A 276 58.37 -14.69 -37.82
CA ASN A 276 58.06 -13.77 -38.90
C ASN A 276 57.37 -14.53 -40.05
N MET A 277 56.13 -14.20 -40.40
CA MET A 277 55.52 -14.63 -41.68
C MET A 277 54.87 -13.46 -42.39
N THR A 278 55.51 -13.07 -43.49
CA THR A 278 55.02 -12.16 -44.51
C THR A 278 53.90 -12.82 -45.33
N ALA A 279 52.75 -12.16 -45.43
CA ALA A 279 51.78 -12.42 -46.50
C ALA A 279 51.22 -11.10 -47.05
N ARG A 280 51.53 -10.84 -48.33
CA ARG A 280 51.07 -9.71 -49.13
C ARG A 280 49.55 -9.70 -49.23
N GLY A 281 48.91 -8.61 -48.81
CA GLY A 281 47.50 -8.34 -49.07
C GLY A 281 47.25 -7.92 -50.52
N LYS A 282 46.20 -8.49 -51.13
CA LYS A 282 45.45 -7.85 -52.23
C LYS A 282 44.23 -7.14 -51.62
N PRO A 283 43.78 -6.00 -52.17
CA PRO A 283 42.68 -5.25 -51.60
C PRO A 283 41.35 -5.93 -51.89
N GLN A 284 40.68 -6.42 -50.84
CA GLN A 284 39.31 -6.88 -50.92
C GLN A 284 38.34 -5.70 -50.82
N ALA A 285 37.38 -5.72 -51.73
CA ALA A 285 36.31 -4.75 -51.88
C ALA A 285 35.49 -4.58 -50.59
N LEU A 286 35.10 -3.33 -50.32
CA LEU A 286 34.22 -2.93 -49.23
C LEU A 286 32.83 -3.57 -49.44
N LEU A 287 32.51 -4.58 -48.64
CA LEU A 287 31.14 -5.08 -48.49
C LEU A 287 30.36 -4.16 -47.52
N PRO A 288 29.02 -4.03 -47.66
CA PRO A 288 28.19 -3.30 -46.71
C PRO A 288 28.38 -3.89 -45.32
N ARG A 289 28.63 -3.06 -44.30
CA ARG A 289 28.83 -3.53 -42.92
C ARG A 289 27.51 -4.11 -42.42
N GLY A 290 27.43 -5.44 -42.30
CA GLY A 290 26.34 -6.11 -41.60
C GLY A 290 26.36 -5.84 -40.10
N GLU A 291 25.29 -6.24 -39.42
CA GLU A 291 25.22 -6.26 -37.97
C GLU A 291 26.33 -7.14 -37.37
N CYS A 292 26.88 -6.72 -36.23
CA CYS A 292 27.86 -7.52 -35.51
C CYS A 292 27.18 -8.64 -34.72
N ARG A 293 27.89 -9.75 -34.52
CA ARG A 293 27.61 -10.71 -33.45
C ARG A 293 27.84 -10.01 -32.12
N THR A 294 26.92 -10.17 -31.18
CA THR A 294 26.93 -9.47 -29.91
C THR A 294 27.14 -10.40 -28.72
N GLU A 295 27.61 -9.83 -27.62
CA GLU A 295 27.62 -10.42 -26.29
C GLU A 295 26.93 -9.47 -25.31
N GLU A 296 26.08 -10.01 -24.45
CA GLU A 296 25.47 -9.26 -23.37
C GLU A 296 26.48 -9.06 -22.23
N VAL A 297 26.53 -7.85 -21.69
CA VAL A 297 27.27 -7.46 -20.51
C VAL A 297 26.49 -7.93 -19.29
N HIS A 298 27.09 -8.79 -18.50
CA HIS A 298 26.59 -9.24 -17.21
C HIS A 298 27.25 -8.43 -16.09
N GLY A 299 26.62 -8.42 -14.90
CA GLY A 299 27.19 -7.73 -13.74
C GLY A 299 28.59 -8.23 -13.37
N GLY A 300 29.54 -7.31 -13.23
CA GLY A 300 30.95 -7.62 -12.94
C GLY A 300 31.81 -7.90 -14.17
N ASP A 301 31.26 -7.78 -15.38
CA ASP A 301 32.05 -7.91 -16.58
C ASP A 301 33.09 -6.79 -16.75
N SER A 302 34.26 -7.21 -17.22
CA SER A 302 35.29 -6.33 -17.73
C SER A 302 35.39 -6.50 -19.23
N CYS A 303 36.05 -5.56 -19.91
CA CYS A 303 36.42 -5.78 -21.30
C CYS A 303 37.27 -7.05 -21.52
N ALA A 304 38.00 -7.52 -20.50
CA ALA A 304 38.74 -8.77 -20.59
C ALA A 304 37.80 -10.00 -20.58
N SER A 305 36.78 -10.02 -19.71
CA SER A 305 35.80 -11.12 -19.67
C SER A 305 34.93 -11.13 -20.93
N LEU A 306 34.51 -9.96 -21.41
CA LEU A 306 33.75 -9.82 -22.65
C LEU A 306 34.56 -10.25 -23.88
N ALA A 307 35.83 -9.84 -23.97
CA ALA A 307 36.71 -10.26 -25.07
C ALA A 307 36.90 -11.78 -25.07
N SER A 308 37.06 -12.39 -23.89
CA SER A 308 37.14 -13.85 -23.73
C SER A 308 35.89 -14.55 -24.24
N ARG A 309 34.69 -14.09 -23.85
CA ARG A 309 33.42 -14.67 -24.33
C ARG A 309 33.20 -14.48 -25.83
N CYS A 310 33.54 -13.30 -26.34
CA CYS A 310 33.53 -13.03 -27.78
C CYS A 310 34.52 -13.91 -28.57
N GLY A 311 35.50 -14.54 -27.90
CA GLY A 311 36.58 -15.30 -28.53
C GLY A 311 37.60 -14.42 -29.25
N ILE A 312 37.82 -13.19 -28.77
CA ILE A 312 38.68 -12.17 -29.41
C ILE A 312 39.68 -11.56 -28.41
N SER A 313 40.65 -10.80 -28.91
CA SER A 313 41.55 -10.03 -28.04
C SER A 313 40.84 -8.78 -27.48
N GLY A 314 41.29 -8.28 -26.33
CA GLY A 314 40.77 -7.00 -25.78
C GLY A 314 40.99 -5.80 -26.73
N ASN A 315 42.04 -5.84 -27.55
CA ASN A 315 42.27 -4.85 -28.61
C ASN A 315 41.22 -4.95 -29.72
N ASP A 316 40.83 -6.16 -30.11
CA ASP A 316 39.76 -6.36 -31.09
C ASP A 316 38.40 -5.95 -30.53
N LEU A 317 38.12 -6.25 -29.25
CA LEU A 317 36.90 -5.77 -28.58
C LEU A 317 36.82 -4.24 -28.59
N SER A 318 37.92 -3.57 -28.25
CA SER A 318 38.01 -2.10 -28.26
C SER A 318 37.90 -1.53 -29.68
N LYS A 319 38.40 -2.25 -30.68
CA LYS A 319 38.30 -1.88 -32.10
C LYS A 319 36.88 -1.99 -32.64
N TYR A 320 36.13 -3.02 -32.22
CA TYR A 320 34.74 -3.21 -32.63
C TYR A 320 33.77 -2.30 -31.87
N ASN A 321 34.15 -1.83 -30.68
CA ASN A 321 33.35 -0.97 -29.81
C ASN A 321 34.12 0.33 -29.49
N PRO A 322 34.18 1.30 -30.40
CA PRO A 322 35.12 2.43 -30.34
C PRO A 322 34.78 3.51 -29.28
N GLN A 323 33.86 3.24 -28.36
CA GLN A 323 33.56 4.15 -27.25
C GLN A 323 34.77 4.26 -26.32
N LYS A 324 35.34 5.46 -26.20
CA LYS A 324 36.63 5.71 -25.50
C LYS A 324 36.66 5.27 -24.04
N ASN A 325 35.50 5.20 -23.39
CA ASN A 325 35.30 4.85 -21.98
C ASN A 325 34.52 3.54 -21.79
N LEU A 326 34.29 2.75 -22.85
CA LEU A 326 33.46 1.55 -22.82
C LEU A 326 33.75 0.68 -21.59
N CYS A 327 35.01 0.31 -21.39
CA CYS A 327 35.44 -0.62 -20.35
C CYS A 327 35.27 -0.10 -18.92
N SER A 328 35.13 1.21 -18.75
CA SER A 328 34.88 1.87 -17.45
C SER A 328 33.41 2.21 -17.23
N THR A 329 32.54 2.00 -18.24
CA THR A 329 31.12 2.35 -18.20
C THR A 329 30.22 1.19 -18.65
N LEU A 330 30.72 -0.03 -18.57
CA LEU A 330 29.94 -1.23 -18.88
C LEU A 330 28.74 -1.31 -17.92
N LYS A 331 27.54 -1.38 -18.48
CA LYS A 331 26.29 -1.54 -17.73
C LYS A 331 25.77 -2.97 -17.95
N PRO A 332 25.28 -3.67 -16.91
CA PRO A 332 24.55 -4.91 -17.11
C PRO A 332 23.42 -4.74 -18.14
N LYS A 333 23.17 -5.76 -18.97
CA LYS A 333 22.23 -5.79 -20.11
C LYS A 333 22.61 -4.95 -21.34
N GLN A 334 23.68 -4.17 -21.27
CA GLN A 334 24.29 -3.60 -22.47
C GLN A 334 24.83 -4.74 -23.35
N TYR A 335 24.79 -4.61 -24.66
CA TYR A 335 25.45 -5.49 -25.63
C TYR A 335 26.69 -4.81 -26.24
N VAL A 336 27.73 -5.62 -26.47
CA VAL A 336 28.96 -5.23 -27.19
C VAL A 336 29.15 -6.08 -28.44
N CYS A 337 29.80 -5.52 -29.47
CA CYS A 337 30.15 -6.23 -30.69
C CYS A 337 31.38 -7.12 -30.52
N CYS A 338 31.29 -8.37 -30.98
CA CYS A 338 32.40 -9.33 -31.00
C CYS A 338 33.14 -9.40 -32.34
N ASN A 339 32.65 -8.74 -33.38
CA ASN A 339 33.26 -8.63 -34.69
C ASN A 339 32.94 -7.27 -35.31
N ALA A 340 33.60 -6.94 -36.42
CA ALA A 340 33.33 -5.71 -37.15
C ALA A 340 31.89 -5.69 -37.67
N GLY A 341 31.16 -4.62 -37.37
CA GLY A 341 29.77 -4.43 -37.77
C GLY A 341 29.16 -3.26 -37.00
N THR A 342 27.87 -3.02 -37.20
CA THR A 342 27.08 -2.12 -36.34
C THR A 342 26.33 -2.94 -35.30
N LEU A 343 26.15 -2.38 -34.11
CA LEU A 343 25.28 -2.99 -33.11
C LEU A 343 23.84 -3.02 -33.63
N PRO A 344 23.12 -4.16 -33.56
CA PRO A 344 21.69 -4.21 -33.85
C PRO A 344 20.90 -3.19 -33.01
N ASP A 345 19.73 -2.78 -33.53
CA ASP A 345 18.81 -1.95 -32.75
C ASP A 345 18.09 -2.81 -31.71
N PHE A 346 18.58 -2.76 -30.47
CA PHE A 346 18.01 -3.45 -29.32
C PHE A 346 16.97 -2.64 -28.57
N ARG A 347 16.51 -1.49 -29.11
CA ARG A 347 15.44 -0.72 -28.47
C ARG A 347 14.19 -1.57 -28.32
N PRO A 348 13.57 -1.58 -27.12
CA PRO A 348 12.35 -2.32 -26.89
C PRO A 348 11.26 -1.93 -27.90
N ARG A 349 10.56 -2.93 -28.42
CA ARG A 349 9.44 -2.73 -29.36
C ARG A 349 8.10 -2.94 -28.63
N PRO A 350 7.03 -2.26 -29.08
CA PRO A 350 5.69 -2.53 -28.59
C PRO A 350 5.35 -4.02 -28.76
N GLN A 351 4.53 -4.54 -27.86
CA GLN A 351 4.01 -5.89 -27.95
C GLN A 351 3.05 -6.02 -29.15
N PRO A 352 2.84 -7.24 -29.67
CA PRO A 352 1.94 -7.47 -30.82
C PRO A 352 0.49 -7.02 -30.60
N ASP A 353 0.04 -6.92 -29.35
CA ASP A 353 -1.30 -6.47 -28.97
C ASP A 353 -1.43 -4.93 -28.89
N GLY A 354 -0.36 -4.20 -29.21
CA GLY A 354 -0.30 -2.74 -29.15
C GLY A 354 0.01 -2.17 -27.77
N THR A 355 0.24 -3.02 -26.76
CA THR A 355 0.76 -2.57 -25.46
C THR A 355 2.24 -2.21 -25.57
N CYS A 356 2.69 -1.27 -24.75
CA CYS A 356 4.10 -0.92 -24.71
C CYS A 356 4.95 -2.07 -24.17
N ASN A 357 6.26 -2.07 -24.49
CA ASN A 357 7.20 -2.92 -23.80
C ASN A 357 7.22 -2.54 -22.31
N THR A 358 6.69 -3.42 -21.47
CA THR A 358 6.48 -3.13 -20.05
C THR A 358 7.70 -3.51 -19.22
N TYR A 359 8.13 -2.61 -18.36
CA TYR A 359 9.20 -2.81 -17.41
C TYR A 359 8.71 -2.61 -15.98
N LYS A 360 9.08 -3.50 -15.07
CA LYS A 360 8.79 -3.39 -13.64
C LYS A 360 10.00 -2.78 -12.92
N VAL A 361 9.79 -1.62 -12.31
CA VAL A 361 10.82 -0.90 -11.56
C VAL A 361 11.27 -1.71 -10.34
N SER A 362 12.58 -1.74 -10.12
CA SER A 362 13.30 -2.33 -8.99
C SER A 362 13.71 -1.26 -7.98
N ASP A 363 14.09 -1.66 -6.77
CA ASP A 363 14.45 -0.75 -5.66
C ASP A 363 15.71 0.08 -5.92
N ASN A 364 16.50 -0.25 -6.93
CA ASN A 364 17.72 0.44 -7.33
C ASN A 364 17.68 1.02 -8.74
N ASP A 365 16.51 1.09 -9.35
CA ASP A 365 16.39 1.67 -10.67
C ASP A 365 16.30 3.20 -10.58
N ASN A 366 16.94 3.86 -11.54
CA ASN A 366 16.62 5.21 -11.94
C ASN A 366 16.45 5.23 -13.46
N CYS A 367 15.80 6.27 -14.00
CA CYS A 367 15.55 6.31 -15.44
C CYS A 367 16.81 6.30 -16.30
N SER A 368 17.92 6.91 -15.83
CA SER A 368 19.16 6.93 -16.63
C SER A 368 19.70 5.52 -16.82
N ASP A 369 19.75 4.74 -15.74
CA ASP A 369 20.27 3.36 -15.78
C ASP A 369 19.35 2.43 -16.57
N VAL A 370 18.03 2.59 -16.41
CA VAL A 370 17.04 1.84 -17.21
C VAL A 370 17.13 2.23 -18.68
N ALA A 371 17.25 3.51 -19.00
CA ALA A 371 17.37 3.98 -20.38
C ALA A 371 18.63 3.44 -21.05
N ASP A 372 19.79 3.56 -20.38
CA ASP A 372 21.08 3.08 -20.86
C ASP A 372 21.05 1.56 -21.11
N ALA A 373 20.48 0.78 -20.19
CA ALA A 373 20.37 -0.68 -20.30
C ALA A 373 19.46 -1.13 -21.45
N HIS A 374 18.61 -0.23 -21.96
CA HIS A 374 17.62 -0.52 -22.99
C HIS A 374 17.78 0.33 -24.27
N TYR A 375 18.94 0.99 -24.44
CA TYR A 375 19.26 1.80 -25.64
C TYR A 375 18.31 2.98 -25.89
N LEU A 376 17.74 3.49 -24.81
CA LEU A 376 16.85 4.64 -24.78
C LEU A 376 17.58 5.85 -24.19
N THR A 377 16.97 7.01 -24.32
CA THR A 377 17.28 8.18 -23.51
C THR A 377 16.30 8.30 -22.35
N GLN A 378 16.66 9.02 -21.29
CA GLN A 378 15.72 9.35 -20.22
C GLN A 378 14.47 10.07 -20.77
N GLN A 379 14.63 10.91 -21.80
CA GLN A 379 13.52 11.60 -22.45
C GLN A 379 12.57 10.62 -23.15
N ASP A 380 13.08 9.54 -23.77
CA ASP A 380 12.23 8.50 -24.34
C ASP A 380 11.34 7.87 -23.26
N ILE A 381 11.89 7.57 -22.08
CA ILE A 381 11.11 7.04 -20.94
C ILE A 381 10.03 8.05 -20.50
N GLU A 382 10.37 9.33 -20.35
CA GLU A 382 9.40 10.38 -20.02
C GLU A 382 8.28 10.47 -21.05
N ASP A 383 8.61 10.37 -22.34
CA ASP A 383 7.64 10.48 -23.42
C ASP A 383 6.71 9.26 -23.50
N PHE A 384 7.22 8.05 -23.27
CA PHE A 384 6.43 6.81 -23.31
C PHE A 384 5.45 6.67 -22.14
N ASN A 385 5.65 7.41 -21.05
CA ASN A 385 4.90 7.20 -19.79
C ASN A 385 3.88 8.30 -19.45
N LYS A 386 3.59 9.23 -20.37
CA LYS A 386 2.63 10.31 -20.14
C LYS A 386 1.23 9.84 -19.73
N ASP A 387 0.82 8.67 -20.20
CA ASP A 387 -0.47 8.05 -19.88
C ASP A 387 -0.35 6.87 -18.90
N THR A 388 0.85 6.60 -18.37
CA THR A 388 1.11 5.49 -17.45
C THR A 388 0.61 5.83 -16.05
N TRP A 389 -0.17 4.92 -15.46
CA TRP A 389 -0.71 5.10 -14.10
C TRP A 389 0.40 5.29 -13.06
N GLY A 390 0.28 6.34 -12.25
CA GLY A 390 1.24 6.69 -11.21
C GLY A 390 2.54 7.31 -11.72
N TRP A 391 2.65 7.63 -13.02
CA TRP A 391 3.88 8.22 -13.57
C TRP A 391 4.06 9.67 -13.14
N ALA A 392 4.89 9.91 -12.14
CA ALA A 392 5.23 11.26 -11.69
C ALA A 392 6.56 11.79 -12.26
N GLY A 393 7.19 11.05 -13.17
CA GLY A 393 8.46 11.43 -13.80
C GLY A 393 9.67 10.75 -13.16
N CYS A 394 10.82 10.88 -13.81
CA CYS A 394 12.02 10.14 -13.48
C CYS A 394 12.65 10.46 -12.12
N ALA A 395 12.32 11.60 -11.51
CA ALA A 395 12.72 11.95 -10.16
C ALA A 395 11.90 11.23 -9.06
N HIS A 396 10.85 10.51 -9.45
CA HIS A 396 9.84 9.93 -8.57
C HIS A 396 9.56 8.47 -8.92
N LEU A 397 10.55 7.74 -9.43
CA LEU A 397 10.37 6.37 -9.90
C LEU A 397 10.07 5.43 -8.72
N GLN A 398 8.91 4.77 -8.70
CA GLN A 398 8.48 3.97 -7.55
C GLN A 398 8.77 2.48 -7.74
N SER A 399 9.31 1.82 -6.71
CA SER A 399 9.53 0.37 -6.71
C SER A 399 8.27 -0.39 -7.10
N GLY A 400 8.39 -1.38 -7.98
CA GLY A 400 7.30 -2.22 -8.49
C GLY A 400 6.29 -1.52 -9.42
N GLN A 401 6.46 -0.23 -9.71
CA GLN A 401 5.70 0.46 -10.75
C GLN A 401 5.97 -0.20 -12.11
N LEU A 402 4.92 -0.29 -12.93
CA LEU A 402 5.04 -0.73 -14.32
C LEU A 402 5.14 0.50 -15.21
N ILE A 403 6.18 0.56 -16.03
CA ILE A 403 6.46 1.66 -16.95
C ILE A 403 6.64 1.13 -18.38
N CYS A 404 6.46 2.01 -19.35
CA CYS A 404 6.70 1.75 -20.77
C CYS A 404 8.15 2.07 -21.16
N LEU A 405 8.79 1.16 -21.87
CA LEU A 405 10.10 1.35 -22.53
C LEU A 405 9.98 1.43 -24.06
N SER A 406 8.77 1.53 -24.58
CA SER A 406 8.48 1.78 -25.99
C SER A 406 7.18 2.56 -26.11
N GLU A 407 6.86 3.03 -27.32
CA GLU A 407 5.50 3.45 -27.65
C GLU A 407 4.49 2.31 -27.42
N GLY A 408 3.21 2.66 -27.30
CA GLY A 408 2.11 1.71 -27.11
C GLY A 408 1.21 2.09 -25.94
N THR A 409 0.16 1.29 -25.72
CA THR A 409 -0.75 1.51 -24.59
C THR A 409 -0.12 1.03 -23.29
N PRO A 410 -0.15 1.82 -22.19
CA PRO A 410 0.35 1.37 -20.89
C PRO A 410 -0.37 0.11 -20.37
N PRO A 411 0.32 -0.74 -19.60
CA PRO A 411 -0.29 -1.89 -18.93
C PRO A 411 -1.22 -1.44 -17.79
N MET A 412 -2.04 -2.37 -17.29
CA MET A 412 -2.69 -2.18 -15.98
C MET A 412 -1.61 -2.01 -14.90
N PRO A 413 -1.79 -1.10 -13.92
CA PRO A 413 -0.82 -0.95 -12.84
C PRO A 413 -0.74 -2.20 -11.96
N SER A 414 0.40 -2.38 -11.28
CA SER A 414 0.55 -3.47 -10.33
C SER A 414 -0.47 -3.32 -9.18
N PRO A 415 -1.10 -4.42 -8.73
CA PRO A 415 -1.93 -4.43 -7.54
C PRO A 415 -1.20 -3.90 -6.31
N VAL A 416 -1.92 -3.20 -5.44
CA VAL A 416 -1.46 -2.73 -4.14
C VAL A 416 -2.31 -3.38 -3.06
N GLN A 417 -1.66 -4.13 -2.17
CA GLN A 417 -2.37 -4.75 -1.05
C GLN A 417 -2.99 -3.69 -0.15
N GLY A 418 -4.27 -3.89 0.20
CA GLY A 418 -5.04 -2.95 1.01
C GLY A 418 -5.72 -1.81 0.24
N ALA A 419 -5.43 -1.63 -1.06
CA ALA A 419 -6.16 -0.67 -1.89
C ALA A 419 -7.64 -1.07 -1.98
N THR A 420 -8.53 -0.09 -1.76
CA THR A 420 -9.99 -0.27 -1.74
C THR A 420 -10.69 0.36 -2.94
N CYS A 421 -10.01 1.24 -3.68
CA CYS A 421 -10.55 1.88 -4.87
C CYS A 421 -9.50 2.09 -5.97
N GLY A 422 -9.96 2.39 -7.19
CA GLY A 422 -9.10 2.61 -8.34
C GLY A 422 -8.58 1.30 -8.98
N PRO A 423 -7.65 1.41 -9.95
CA PRO A 423 -7.22 0.28 -10.77
C PRO A 423 -6.24 -0.68 -10.07
N GLN A 424 -5.72 -0.30 -8.90
CA GLN A 424 -4.71 -1.07 -8.16
C GLN A 424 -5.32 -2.01 -7.10
N VAL A 425 -6.66 -2.07 -6.97
CA VAL A 425 -7.32 -3.05 -6.11
C VAL A 425 -6.95 -4.47 -6.58
N PRO A 426 -6.48 -5.36 -5.68
CA PRO A 426 -6.13 -6.73 -6.05
C PRO A 426 -7.27 -7.46 -6.76
N GLY A 427 -6.95 -8.14 -7.87
CA GLY A 427 -7.92 -8.84 -8.70
C GLY A 427 -8.64 -7.98 -9.75
N THR A 428 -8.33 -6.68 -9.85
CA THR A 428 -8.91 -5.81 -10.88
C THR A 428 -8.52 -6.27 -12.29
N GLU A 429 -9.51 -6.56 -13.12
CA GLU A 429 -9.31 -6.90 -14.53
C GLU A 429 -9.23 -5.65 -15.40
N LYS A 430 -8.54 -5.76 -16.54
CA LYS A 430 -8.47 -4.69 -17.54
C LYS A 430 -9.89 -4.38 -18.06
N PRO A 431 -10.34 -3.11 -18.05
CA PRO A 431 -11.68 -2.77 -18.50
C PRO A 431 -11.86 -3.07 -20.00
N SER A 432 -13.01 -3.63 -20.36
CA SER A 432 -13.28 -4.10 -21.72
C SER A 432 -13.65 -2.96 -22.69
N ASN A 433 -14.06 -1.78 -22.20
CA ASN A 433 -14.51 -0.63 -23.02
C ASN A 433 -14.47 0.68 -22.23
N GLY A 434 -13.79 1.72 -22.75
CA GLY A 434 -14.01 3.17 -22.50
C GLY A 434 -13.95 3.73 -21.07
N THR A 435 -14.09 2.90 -20.04
CA THR A 435 -14.02 3.25 -18.63
C THR A 435 -12.61 3.72 -18.31
N ALA A 436 -12.49 4.90 -17.72
CA ALA A 436 -11.21 5.40 -17.26
C ALA A 436 -10.72 4.52 -16.10
N LEU A 437 -9.41 4.30 -16.00
CA LEU A 437 -8.83 3.49 -14.92
C LEU A 437 -9.20 4.01 -13.52
N ALA A 438 -9.35 5.33 -13.38
CA ALA A 438 -9.73 5.98 -12.12
C ALA A 438 -11.17 5.66 -11.66
N ASP A 439 -12.04 5.24 -12.57
CA ASP A 439 -13.43 4.89 -12.28
C ASP A 439 -13.61 3.42 -11.88
N LEU A 440 -12.54 2.62 -11.92
CA LEU A 440 -12.56 1.23 -11.47
C LEU A 440 -12.65 1.17 -9.94
N ASN A 441 -13.41 0.21 -9.43
CA ASN A 441 -13.60 -0.01 -7.99
C ASN A 441 -13.99 1.29 -7.24
N PRO A 442 -15.17 1.86 -7.51
CA PRO A 442 -15.56 3.13 -6.89
C PRO A 442 -15.73 2.97 -5.38
N CYS A 443 -15.41 4.03 -4.64
CA CYS A 443 -15.61 4.05 -3.20
C CYS A 443 -17.11 3.93 -2.83
N PRO A 444 -17.45 3.21 -1.75
CA PRO A 444 -18.79 3.22 -1.18
C PRO A 444 -19.30 4.65 -0.94
N LEU A 445 -20.62 4.82 -1.03
CA LEU A 445 -21.31 6.10 -0.85
C LEU A 445 -20.85 7.24 -1.80
N ASN A 446 -20.14 6.91 -2.88
CA ASN A 446 -19.45 7.89 -3.74
C ASN A 446 -18.46 8.77 -2.95
N ALA A 447 -17.81 8.22 -1.92
CA ALA A 447 -16.67 8.90 -1.30
C ALA A 447 -15.54 9.12 -2.31
N CYS A 448 -14.61 10.01 -1.97
CA CYS A 448 -13.46 10.31 -2.81
C CYS A 448 -12.45 9.17 -2.75
N CYS A 449 -11.84 8.87 -3.90
CA CYS A 449 -10.72 7.94 -3.98
C CYS A 449 -9.43 8.73 -4.17
N ASP A 450 -8.45 8.54 -3.27
CA ASP A 450 -7.14 9.18 -3.37
C ASP A 450 -6.23 8.49 -4.41
N ALA A 451 -5.08 9.09 -4.73
CA ALA A 451 -4.15 8.51 -5.72
C ALA A 451 -3.48 7.21 -5.27
N TRP A 452 -3.61 6.87 -3.99
CA TRP A 452 -3.02 5.69 -3.37
C TRP A 452 -4.01 4.52 -3.26
N GLY A 453 -5.26 4.73 -3.66
CA GLY A 453 -6.30 3.69 -3.74
C GLY A 453 -7.15 3.57 -2.48
N PHE A 454 -7.25 4.61 -1.66
CA PHE A 454 -8.06 4.62 -0.43
C PHE A 454 -9.25 5.57 -0.50
N CYS A 455 -10.33 5.16 0.17
CA CYS A 455 -11.58 5.90 0.21
C CYS A 455 -11.69 6.81 1.44
N GLY A 456 -12.12 8.05 1.23
CA GLY A 456 -12.41 8.97 2.31
C GLY A 456 -13.21 10.20 1.89
N THR A 457 -13.58 11.03 2.86
CA THR A 457 -14.47 12.19 2.67
C THR A 457 -13.83 13.53 3.06
N THR A 458 -12.56 13.52 3.49
CA THR A 458 -11.83 14.72 3.93
C THR A 458 -11.01 15.34 2.79
N VAL A 459 -10.39 16.49 3.07
CA VAL A 459 -9.48 17.18 2.12
C VAL A 459 -8.38 16.28 1.59
N ASP A 460 -7.91 15.34 2.41
CA ASP A 460 -6.82 14.43 2.06
C ASP A 460 -7.22 13.44 0.97
N PHE A 461 -8.51 13.13 0.82
CA PHE A 461 -9.00 12.21 -0.21
C PHE A 461 -9.66 12.93 -1.38
N CYS A 462 -10.24 14.10 -1.13
CA CYS A 462 -11.11 14.78 -2.08
C CYS A 462 -10.42 15.89 -2.89
N THR A 463 -9.17 16.25 -2.56
CA THR A 463 -8.45 17.34 -3.24
C THR A 463 -7.70 16.84 -4.46
N LYS A 464 -8.00 17.40 -5.65
CA LYS A 464 -7.22 17.13 -6.86
C LYS A 464 -5.85 17.80 -6.76
N SER A 465 -4.78 17.01 -6.94
CA SER A 465 -3.41 17.52 -7.01
C SER A 465 -2.56 16.66 -7.95
N PRO A 466 -2.86 16.58 -9.26
CA PRO A 466 -2.10 15.74 -10.19
C PRO A 466 -0.62 16.16 -10.25
N ALA A 467 0.27 15.18 -10.47
CA ALA A 467 1.69 15.46 -10.69
C ALA A 467 1.90 16.31 -11.94
N ASP A 468 3.06 16.98 -12.02
CA ASP A 468 3.37 17.91 -13.11
C ASP A 468 3.47 17.23 -14.49
N THR A 469 3.66 15.91 -14.52
CA THR A 469 3.60 15.08 -15.74
C THR A 469 2.19 15.02 -16.35
N GLY A 470 1.14 15.25 -15.55
CA GLY A 470 -0.25 15.11 -15.96
C GLY A 470 -0.76 13.66 -16.08
N ALA A 471 0.08 12.67 -15.77
CA ALA A 471 -0.28 11.26 -15.88
C ALA A 471 -1.37 10.86 -14.85
N PRO A 472 -2.23 9.88 -15.17
CA PRO A 472 -3.31 9.46 -14.28
C PRO A 472 -2.78 8.76 -13.03
N GLY A 473 -3.55 8.76 -11.94
CA GLY A 473 -3.17 8.06 -10.72
C GLY A 473 -2.00 8.68 -9.96
N THR A 474 -1.79 9.99 -10.12
CA THR A 474 -0.67 10.72 -9.51
C THR A 474 -1.13 11.78 -8.53
N ALA A 475 -0.22 12.15 -7.63
CA ALA A 475 -0.37 13.27 -6.71
C ALA A 475 0.90 14.12 -6.70
N LYS A 476 0.78 15.40 -6.35
CA LYS A 476 1.93 16.27 -6.08
C LYS A 476 2.63 15.83 -4.79
N PRO A 477 3.96 16.07 -4.68
CA PRO A 477 4.70 15.81 -3.45
C PRO A 477 4.00 16.40 -2.22
N GLY A 478 3.93 15.61 -1.14
CA GLY A 478 3.28 16.01 0.11
C GLY A 478 1.75 16.04 0.10
N THR A 479 1.10 15.60 -0.99
CA THR A 479 -0.36 15.47 -1.09
C THR A 479 -0.75 14.03 -1.46
N ASN A 480 -2.00 13.64 -1.22
CA ASN A 480 -2.50 12.32 -1.63
C ASN A 480 -3.21 12.34 -2.98
N GLY A 481 -3.62 13.52 -3.45
CA GLY A 481 -4.39 13.67 -4.66
C GLY A 481 -5.76 13.01 -4.59
N CYS A 482 -6.51 13.17 -5.65
CA CYS A 482 -7.81 12.54 -5.81
C CYS A 482 -7.98 12.13 -7.26
N ILE A 483 -8.38 10.86 -7.46
CA ILE A 483 -8.53 10.26 -8.78
C ILE A 483 -10.00 10.15 -9.20
N SER A 484 -10.93 10.00 -8.27
CA SER A 484 -12.37 9.94 -8.56
C SER A 484 -13.24 10.50 -7.44
N ASN A 485 -14.45 10.96 -7.80
CA ASN A 485 -15.41 11.66 -6.93
C ASN A 485 -14.85 12.89 -6.19
N CYS A 486 -13.88 13.57 -6.79
CA CYS A 486 -13.17 14.66 -6.14
C CYS A 486 -14.00 15.93 -5.95
N GLY A 487 -13.65 16.68 -4.91
CA GLY A 487 -14.32 17.92 -4.50
C GLY A 487 -15.15 17.73 -3.24
N MET A 488 -15.27 18.80 -2.45
CA MET A 488 -16.06 18.82 -1.21
C MET A 488 -17.22 19.83 -1.27
N GLU A 489 -17.49 20.35 -2.45
CA GLU A 489 -18.60 21.29 -2.64
C GLU A 489 -19.93 20.57 -2.39
N ILE A 490 -20.82 21.21 -1.63
CA ILE A 490 -22.16 20.67 -1.41
C ILE A 490 -22.93 20.76 -2.73
N VAL A 491 -23.10 19.61 -3.37
CA VAL A 491 -23.94 19.47 -4.56
C VAL A 491 -25.41 19.29 -4.18
N ASN A 492 -26.32 19.58 -5.11
CA ASN A 492 -27.78 19.39 -4.96
C ASN A 492 -28.49 20.26 -3.88
N ASN A 493 -27.89 21.39 -3.47
CA ASN A 493 -28.52 22.36 -2.56
C ASN A 493 -29.19 23.55 -3.26
N GLY A 494 -29.27 23.55 -4.59
CA GLY A 494 -29.81 24.66 -5.39
C GLY A 494 -31.32 24.89 -5.24
N LYS A 495 -32.04 23.95 -4.60
CA LYS A 495 -33.48 24.07 -4.30
C LYS A 495 -33.71 23.63 -2.85
N ALA A 496 -34.37 24.47 -2.06
CA ALA A 496 -34.83 24.10 -0.72
C ALA A 496 -35.87 22.95 -0.78
N PRO A 497 -35.98 22.12 0.26
CA PRO A 497 -37.00 21.08 0.31
C PRO A 497 -38.40 21.69 0.26
N ASP A 498 -39.34 21.02 -0.42
CA ASP A 498 -40.71 21.51 -0.59
C ASP A 498 -41.48 21.56 0.75
N GLN A 499 -41.03 20.78 1.76
CA GLN A 499 -41.59 20.74 3.11
C GLN A 499 -40.51 20.47 4.15
N LEU A 500 -40.64 21.10 5.32
CA LEU A 500 -39.84 20.77 6.51
C LEU A 500 -40.63 19.81 7.40
N LYS A 501 -39.95 18.77 7.89
CA LYS A 501 -40.49 17.83 8.88
C LYS A 501 -39.80 18.08 10.22
N THR A 502 -40.57 18.07 11.30
CA THR A 502 -40.05 18.13 12.67
C THR A 502 -40.39 16.82 13.35
N ILE A 503 -39.37 16.05 13.70
CA ILE A 503 -39.50 14.69 14.18
C ILE A 503 -39.10 14.66 15.64
N GLY A 504 -39.90 14.01 16.48
CA GLY A 504 -39.58 13.77 17.88
C GLY A 504 -39.55 12.29 18.17
N TYR A 505 -38.45 11.80 18.72
CA TYR A 505 -38.40 10.47 19.33
C TYR A 505 -38.99 10.55 20.73
N PHE A 506 -39.95 9.68 21.03
CA PHE A 506 -40.53 9.52 22.35
C PHE A 506 -40.00 8.21 22.95
N GLU A 507 -39.17 8.35 23.98
CA GLU A 507 -38.56 7.26 24.73
C GLU A 507 -39.62 6.58 25.63
N ALA A 508 -40.28 5.55 25.12
CA ALA A 508 -41.42 4.89 25.77
C ALA A 508 -41.04 4.15 27.06
N PHE A 509 -39.77 3.77 27.20
CA PHE A 509 -39.22 3.14 28.40
C PHE A 509 -38.79 4.14 29.48
N ASP A 510 -38.91 5.45 29.24
CA ASP A 510 -38.63 6.52 30.21
C ASP A 510 -39.45 6.37 31.51
N GLN A 511 -40.61 5.71 31.44
CA GLN A 511 -41.43 5.36 32.60
C GLN A 511 -40.73 4.46 33.63
N THR A 512 -39.60 3.83 33.27
CA THR A 512 -38.79 3.01 34.19
C THR A 512 -37.88 3.86 35.09
N ARG A 513 -37.53 5.09 34.70
CA ARG A 513 -36.59 5.96 35.43
C ARG A 513 -37.15 6.45 36.75
N VAL A 514 -36.36 6.82 37.75
CA VAL A 514 -36.94 7.24 39.06
C VAL A 514 -37.61 8.63 39.00
N CYS A 515 -37.15 9.53 38.13
CA CYS A 515 -37.66 10.89 37.96
C CYS A 515 -37.49 11.37 36.52
N LEU A 516 -37.90 12.62 36.23
CA LEU A 516 -37.87 13.22 34.88
C LEU A 516 -38.63 12.41 33.83
N ARG A 517 -39.73 11.77 34.26
CA ARG A 517 -40.61 11.02 33.39
C ARG A 517 -41.53 11.93 32.60
N MET A 518 -41.85 11.55 31.36
CA MET A 518 -42.88 12.19 30.55
C MET A 518 -43.83 11.13 29.99
N SER A 519 -45.16 11.30 30.16
CA SER A 519 -46.13 10.48 29.45
C SER A 519 -46.30 11.00 28.01
N VAL A 520 -46.58 10.11 27.08
CA VAL A 520 -46.78 10.45 25.66
C VAL A 520 -47.87 11.51 25.47
N LYS A 521 -48.86 11.56 26.37
CA LYS A 521 -49.95 12.56 26.37
C LYS A 521 -49.50 14.00 26.62
N GLU A 522 -48.30 14.19 27.17
CA GLU A 522 -47.73 15.49 27.45
C GLU A 522 -47.03 16.09 26.23
N ILE A 523 -46.89 15.33 25.13
CA ILE A 523 -46.37 15.84 23.87
C ILE A 523 -47.30 16.95 23.35
N PRO A 524 -46.80 18.17 23.14
CA PRO A 524 -47.62 19.28 22.66
C PRO A 524 -48.14 19.00 21.25
N ALA A 525 -49.45 19.14 21.07
CA ALA A 525 -50.10 18.98 19.76
C ALA A 525 -49.53 19.99 18.74
N ASN A 526 -49.39 19.55 17.49
CA ASN A 526 -48.95 20.36 16.34
C ASN A 526 -47.53 20.96 16.45
N LYS A 527 -46.71 20.56 17.43
CA LYS A 527 -45.29 20.96 17.51
C LYS A 527 -44.39 20.10 16.61
N TYR A 528 -44.76 18.84 16.45
CA TYR A 528 -44.04 17.85 15.63
C TYR A 528 -44.91 17.42 14.47
N SER A 529 -44.32 17.20 13.30
CA SER A 529 -45.04 16.58 12.18
C SER A 529 -45.13 15.06 12.35
N HIS A 530 -44.12 14.44 12.97
CA HIS A 530 -44.05 13.01 13.25
C HIS A 530 -43.56 12.80 14.68
N ILE A 531 -44.18 11.84 15.38
CA ILE A 531 -43.64 11.29 16.62
C ILE A 531 -43.25 9.84 16.36
N HIS A 532 -41.99 9.55 16.59
CA HIS A 532 -41.38 8.24 16.56
C HIS A 532 -41.48 7.63 17.96
N PHE A 533 -42.37 6.66 18.14
CA PHE A 533 -42.54 5.96 19.41
C PHE A 533 -41.46 4.89 19.53
N ALA A 534 -40.49 5.13 20.42
CA ALA A 534 -39.26 4.35 20.56
C ALA A 534 -39.27 3.57 21.89
N PHE A 535 -39.15 2.25 21.93
CA PHE A 535 -39.02 1.32 20.81
C PHE A 535 -40.04 0.20 20.89
N ALA A 536 -40.51 -0.24 19.74
CA ALA A 536 -40.96 -1.61 19.56
C ALA A 536 -39.74 -2.51 19.31
N THR A 537 -39.88 -3.79 19.63
CA THR A 537 -38.89 -4.82 19.36
C THR A 537 -39.49 -5.89 18.44
N VAL A 538 -38.66 -6.86 18.06
CA VAL A 538 -39.04 -7.97 17.18
C VAL A 538 -38.83 -9.28 17.91
N THR A 539 -39.87 -10.11 17.97
CA THR A 539 -39.77 -11.44 18.60
C THR A 539 -38.92 -12.39 17.75
N SER A 540 -38.53 -13.53 18.32
CA SER A 540 -37.86 -14.60 17.56
C SER A 540 -38.72 -15.21 16.44
N SER A 541 -40.04 -14.99 16.47
CA SER A 541 -40.99 -15.40 15.42
C SER A 541 -41.28 -14.26 14.42
N PHE A 542 -40.53 -13.16 14.50
CA PHE A 542 -40.65 -11.98 13.65
C PHE A 542 -42.00 -11.26 13.80
N ASP A 543 -42.57 -11.29 15.00
CA ASP A 543 -43.74 -10.48 15.36
C ASP A 543 -43.32 -9.14 15.97
N VAL A 544 -44.20 -8.14 15.87
CA VAL A 544 -44.05 -6.85 16.55
C VAL A 544 -44.28 -7.03 18.04
N ASP A 545 -43.30 -6.66 18.85
CA ASP A 545 -43.40 -6.67 20.31
C ASP A 545 -43.37 -5.25 20.88
N ILE A 546 -44.36 -4.97 21.71
CA ILE A 546 -44.51 -3.71 22.44
C ILE A 546 -44.87 -3.98 23.90
N SER A 547 -44.69 -5.22 24.38
CA SER A 547 -45.12 -5.66 25.71
C SER A 547 -44.53 -4.81 26.84
N ASP A 548 -43.24 -4.46 26.74
CA ASP A 548 -42.54 -3.60 27.70
C ASP A 548 -43.03 -2.15 27.70
N VAL A 549 -43.71 -1.71 26.65
CA VAL A 549 -44.12 -0.32 26.42
C VAL A 549 -45.62 -0.14 26.16
N GLU A 550 -46.43 -1.19 26.36
CA GLU A 550 -47.87 -1.22 26.02
C GLU A 550 -48.64 -0.09 26.72
N TYR A 551 -48.25 0.26 27.95
CA TYR A 551 -48.91 1.31 28.72
C TYR A 551 -48.89 2.68 28.01
N GLU A 552 -47.73 3.12 27.53
CA GLU A 552 -47.62 4.37 26.77
C GLU A 552 -48.10 4.17 25.32
N PHE A 553 -47.87 3.00 24.72
CA PHE A 553 -48.29 2.72 23.34
C PHE A 553 -49.82 2.80 23.18
N SER A 554 -50.58 2.24 24.13
CA SER A 554 -52.05 2.29 24.13
C SER A 554 -52.62 3.72 24.21
N ARG A 555 -51.85 4.67 24.74
CA ARG A 555 -52.17 6.11 24.73
C ARG A 555 -51.74 6.76 23.43
N PHE A 556 -50.53 6.46 22.97
CA PHE A 556 -49.94 7.01 21.74
C PHE A 556 -50.86 6.81 20.53
N VAL A 557 -51.41 5.61 20.35
CA VAL A 557 -52.29 5.31 19.21
C VAL A 557 -53.58 6.16 19.19
N LYS A 558 -54.00 6.70 20.34
CA LYS A 558 -55.17 7.57 20.51
C LYS A 558 -54.86 9.05 20.30
N MET A 559 -53.58 9.42 20.18
CA MET A 559 -53.18 10.81 19.96
C MET A 559 -53.42 11.25 18.51
N SER A 560 -53.49 12.57 18.34
CA SER A 560 -53.68 13.27 17.07
C SER A 560 -52.86 14.57 17.05
N GLY A 561 -52.72 15.20 15.87
CA GLY A 561 -51.91 16.41 15.68
C GLY A 561 -50.47 16.14 15.22
N PHE A 562 -50.12 14.88 14.95
CA PHE A 562 -48.87 14.43 14.34
C PHE A 562 -49.06 13.05 13.72
N LYS A 563 -48.17 12.63 12.82
CA LYS A 563 -48.10 11.25 12.33
C LYS A 563 -47.53 10.32 13.41
N LYS A 564 -48.20 9.19 13.64
CA LYS A 564 -47.82 8.17 14.60
C LYS A 564 -46.91 7.12 13.97
N ILE A 565 -45.60 7.26 14.19
CA ILE A 565 -44.58 6.35 13.66
C ILE A 565 -44.15 5.41 14.78
N LEU A 566 -44.13 4.11 14.52
CA LEU A 566 -43.56 3.13 15.45
C LEU A 566 -42.11 2.84 15.04
N THR A 567 -41.17 3.09 15.94
CA THR A 567 -39.75 2.82 15.70
C THR A 567 -39.37 1.46 16.27
N PHE A 568 -38.65 0.67 15.47
CA PHE A 568 -38.09 -0.61 15.88
C PHE A 568 -36.60 -0.52 16.14
N GLY A 569 -36.12 -1.10 17.23
CA GLY A 569 -34.67 -1.26 17.46
C GLY A 569 -34.10 -0.38 18.55
N GLY A 570 -33.13 0.46 18.18
CA GLY A 570 -32.21 1.19 19.06
C GLY A 570 -30.94 0.38 19.36
N TRP A 571 -29.92 1.07 19.89
CA TRP A 571 -28.62 0.50 20.26
C TRP A 571 -28.71 -0.85 20.99
N ALA A 572 -29.31 -0.89 22.18
CA ALA A 572 -29.36 -2.10 23.01
C ALA A 572 -29.98 -3.30 22.27
N PHE A 573 -31.14 -3.12 21.64
CA PHE A 573 -31.78 -4.21 20.89
C PHE A 573 -30.94 -4.67 19.69
N SER A 574 -30.18 -3.77 19.08
CA SER A 574 -29.35 -4.06 17.91
C SER A 574 -28.01 -4.71 18.25
N THR A 575 -27.49 -4.49 19.47
CA THR A 575 -26.12 -4.90 19.85
C THR A 575 -26.04 -5.88 21.02
N GLU A 576 -27.09 -6.08 21.82
CA GLU A 576 -27.05 -7.05 22.93
C GLU A 576 -27.09 -8.50 22.42
N ALA A 577 -26.37 -9.39 23.13
CA ALA A 577 -26.11 -10.75 22.70
C ALA A 577 -27.37 -11.61 22.51
N ASP A 578 -28.47 -11.28 23.18
CA ASP A 578 -29.76 -11.98 23.09
C ASP A 578 -30.66 -11.50 21.94
N THR A 579 -30.43 -10.29 21.42
CA THR A 579 -31.30 -9.65 20.42
C THR A 579 -30.62 -9.23 19.12
N PHE A 580 -29.29 -9.07 19.06
CA PHE A 580 -28.58 -8.56 17.87
C PHE A 580 -28.93 -9.32 16.56
N GLN A 581 -29.21 -10.63 16.68
CA GLN A 581 -29.52 -11.50 15.55
C GLN A 581 -30.94 -11.27 14.98
N ARG A 582 -31.84 -10.57 15.70
CA ARG A 582 -33.26 -10.43 15.33
C ARG A 582 -33.45 -9.72 14.00
N PHE A 583 -32.84 -8.54 13.79
CA PHE A 583 -32.92 -7.85 12.50
C PHE A 583 -32.15 -8.57 11.40
N ARG A 584 -30.99 -9.15 11.73
CA ARG A 584 -30.20 -9.95 10.78
C ARG A 584 -31.01 -11.10 10.20
N ASP A 585 -31.76 -11.83 11.04
CA ASP A 585 -32.59 -12.93 10.57
C ASP A 585 -33.88 -12.45 9.91
N ALA A 586 -34.57 -11.46 10.49
CA ALA A 586 -35.84 -10.97 9.98
C ALA A 586 -35.74 -10.39 8.55
N THR A 587 -34.56 -9.87 8.16
CA THR A 587 -34.33 -9.29 6.83
C THR A 587 -33.87 -10.29 5.78
N LYS A 588 -33.48 -11.51 6.16
CA LYS A 588 -33.08 -12.57 5.22
C LYS A 588 -34.24 -13.06 4.36
N LYS A 589 -33.92 -13.54 3.15
CA LYS A 589 -34.89 -13.99 2.14
C LYS A 589 -35.90 -15.00 2.70
N GLU A 590 -35.47 -15.88 3.58
CA GLU A 590 -36.26 -16.97 4.16
C GLU A 590 -37.34 -16.48 5.15
N HIS A 591 -37.17 -15.29 5.74
CA HIS A 591 -37.99 -14.79 6.85
C HIS A 591 -38.68 -13.46 6.56
N ARG A 592 -38.12 -12.68 5.63
CA ARG A 592 -38.56 -11.32 5.28
C ARG A 592 -40.03 -11.20 4.93
N GLU A 593 -40.58 -12.17 4.21
CA GLU A 593 -42.00 -12.18 3.84
C GLU A 593 -42.90 -12.27 5.08
N THR A 594 -42.57 -13.16 6.02
CA THR A 594 -43.27 -13.31 7.30
C THR A 594 -43.19 -12.03 8.11
N PHE A 595 -41.98 -11.47 8.27
CA PHE A 595 -41.77 -10.24 9.04
C PHE A 595 -42.58 -9.07 8.46
N VAL A 596 -42.53 -8.85 7.14
CA VAL A 596 -43.29 -7.79 6.48
C VAL A 596 -44.80 -7.99 6.64
N ASN A 597 -45.31 -9.22 6.52
CA ASN A 597 -46.73 -9.49 6.71
C ASN A 597 -47.19 -9.17 8.15
N ASN A 598 -46.37 -9.52 9.14
CA ASN A 598 -46.64 -9.21 10.55
C ASN A 598 -46.65 -7.69 10.80
N LEU A 599 -45.67 -6.96 10.25
CA LEU A 599 -45.59 -5.51 10.31
C LEU A 599 -46.83 -4.83 9.70
N VAL A 600 -47.20 -5.18 8.47
CA VAL A 600 -48.36 -4.60 7.77
C VAL A 600 -49.66 -4.89 8.53
N SER A 601 -49.81 -6.13 9.02
CA SER A 601 -50.97 -6.52 9.84
C SER A 601 -51.04 -5.69 11.12
N PHE A 602 -49.91 -5.50 11.81
CA PHE A 602 -49.85 -4.68 13.02
C PHE A 602 -50.17 -3.19 12.74
N MET A 603 -49.59 -2.62 11.67
CA MET A 603 -49.83 -1.23 11.27
C MET A 603 -51.33 -0.95 11.08
N ASN A 604 -52.01 -1.85 10.37
CA ASN A 604 -53.44 -1.74 10.08
C ASN A 604 -54.28 -1.88 11.35
N ARG A 605 -53.96 -2.85 12.22
CA ARG A 605 -54.70 -3.06 13.49
C ARG A 605 -54.59 -1.87 14.45
N LYS A 606 -53.44 -1.22 14.49
CA LYS A 606 -53.17 -0.10 15.42
C LYS A 606 -53.37 1.28 14.79
N ASN A 607 -53.72 1.34 13.51
CA ASN A 607 -53.90 2.57 12.74
C ASN A 607 -52.70 3.53 12.87
N LEU A 608 -51.49 2.99 12.67
CA LEU A 608 -50.25 3.74 12.65
C LEU A 608 -50.05 4.44 11.31
N ASP A 609 -49.31 5.54 11.30
CA ASP A 609 -49.04 6.35 10.10
C ASP A 609 -47.73 5.96 9.42
N GLY A 610 -46.93 5.09 10.03
CA GLY A 610 -45.69 4.63 9.44
C GLY A 610 -44.80 3.84 10.39
N PHE A 611 -43.64 3.46 9.86
CA PHE A 611 -42.58 2.76 10.59
C PHE A 611 -41.25 3.46 10.42
N ASP A 612 -40.41 3.29 11.43
CA ASP A 612 -39.02 3.69 11.44
C ASP A 612 -38.19 2.51 11.92
N PHE A 613 -37.02 2.31 11.33
CA PHE A 613 -36.13 1.22 11.69
C PHE A 613 -34.79 1.78 12.14
N ASP A 614 -34.48 1.56 13.41
CA ASP A 614 -33.27 2.00 14.08
C ASP A 614 -32.40 0.77 14.35
N TRP A 615 -31.88 0.18 13.27
CA TRP A 615 -30.99 -0.98 13.35
C TRP A 615 -29.52 -0.52 13.35
N GLU A 616 -28.83 -0.74 14.47
CA GLU A 616 -27.48 -0.25 14.74
C GLU A 616 -26.44 -1.38 14.89
N TYR A 617 -25.61 -1.71 13.88
CA TYR A 617 -25.72 -1.32 12.48
C TYR A 617 -25.57 -2.57 11.58
N PRO A 618 -26.36 -2.73 10.51
CA PRO A 618 -26.16 -3.78 9.51
C PRO A 618 -24.73 -3.76 8.95
N GLY A 619 -24.09 -4.92 8.92
CA GLY A 619 -22.75 -5.09 8.37
C GLY A 619 -21.63 -4.47 9.23
N ALA A 620 -21.91 -4.04 10.46
CA ALA A 620 -20.88 -3.53 11.37
C ALA A 620 -19.88 -4.64 11.73
N PRO A 621 -18.58 -4.45 11.48
CA PRO A 621 -17.59 -5.51 11.66
C PRO A 621 -17.04 -5.63 13.10
N ASP A 622 -17.25 -4.61 13.93
CA ASP A 622 -16.43 -4.33 15.11
C ASP A 622 -17.24 -4.01 16.38
N ILE A 623 -18.54 -4.33 16.40
CA ILE A 623 -19.34 -4.24 17.63
C ILE A 623 -18.85 -5.31 18.63
N PRO A 624 -18.43 -4.94 19.86
CA PRO A 624 -17.94 -5.90 20.84
C PRO A 624 -18.99 -6.96 21.21
N ASP A 625 -18.50 -8.12 21.65
CA ASP A 625 -19.29 -9.22 22.24
C ASP A 625 -20.35 -9.88 21.34
N ILE A 626 -20.47 -9.47 20.07
CA ILE A 626 -21.34 -10.09 19.07
C ILE A 626 -20.56 -10.49 17.81
N THR A 627 -21.13 -11.39 17.01
CA THR A 627 -20.53 -11.79 15.74
C THR A 627 -20.48 -10.60 14.77
N PRO A 628 -19.35 -10.37 14.05
CA PRO A 628 -19.27 -9.37 12.99
C PRO A 628 -20.42 -9.49 11.99
N GLY A 629 -20.94 -8.35 11.52
CA GLY A 629 -22.00 -8.30 10.52
C GLY A 629 -21.52 -8.88 9.18
N SER A 630 -22.40 -9.56 8.46
CA SER A 630 -22.06 -10.11 7.14
C SER A 630 -22.18 -9.05 6.03
N PRO A 631 -21.42 -9.15 4.93
CA PRO A 631 -21.49 -8.20 3.81
C PRO A 631 -22.88 -8.11 3.16
N GLU A 632 -23.69 -9.17 3.26
CA GLU A 632 -25.03 -9.23 2.66
C GLU A 632 -26.11 -8.54 3.50
N GLU A 633 -25.80 -8.09 4.72
CA GLU A 633 -26.79 -7.47 5.61
C GLU A 633 -27.37 -6.17 5.01
N GLY A 634 -26.56 -5.36 4.34
CA GLY A 634 -27.01 -4.16 3.64
C GLY A 634 -27.99 -4.47 2.50
N ASP A 635 -27.70 -5.49 1.69
CA ASP A 635 -28.56 -5.94 0.59
C ASP A 635 -29.85 -6.59 1.09
N ASN A 636 -29.75 -7.38 2.16
CA ASN A 636 -30.91 -7.97 2.83
C ASN A 636 -31.83 -6.89 3.39
N TYR A 637 -31.26 -5.84 3.97
CA TYR A 637 -32.01 -4.73 4.51
C TYR A 637 -32.70 -3.90 3.40
N LEU A 638 -31.99 -3.60 2.30
CA LEU A 638 -32.59 -2.97 1.11
C LEU A 638 -33.77 -3.78 0.60
N ALA A 639 -33.59 -5.09 0.44
CA ALA A 639 -34.61 -5.93 -0.14
C ALA A 639 -35.79 -6.19 0.83
N PHE A 640 -35.58 -6.06 2.15
CA PHE A 640 -36.64 -5.91 3.16
C PHE A 640 -37.44 -4.61 2.96
N LEU A 641 -36.78 -3.47 2.83
CA LEU A 641 -37.43 -2.17 2.66
C LEU A 641 -38.22 -2.10 1.34
N GLN A 642 -37.70 -2.70 0.27
CA GLN A 642 -38.41 -2.87 -1.01
C GLN A 642 -39.74 -3.61 -0.82
N LEU A 643 -39.69 -4.77 -0.16
CA LEU A 643 -40.86 -5.60 0.07
C LEU A 643 -41.88 -4.91 0.97
N LEU A 644 -41.41 -4.32 2.07
CA LEU A 644 -42.27 -3.55 2.97
C LEU A 644 -42.95 -2.40 2.23
N ARG A 645 -42.20 -1.59 1.49
CA ARG A 645 -42.77 -0.48 0.72
C ARG A 645 -43.83 -0.94 -0.27
N SER A 646 -43.61 -2.08 -0.96
CA SER A 646 -44.58 -2.63 -1.93
C SER A 646 -45.94 -3.01 -1.31
N LYS A 647 -45.98 -3.26 0.01
CA LYS A 647 -47.19 -3.66 0.76
C LYS A 647 -47.79 -2.53 1.59
N LEU A 648 -47.12 -1.37 1.68
CA LEU A 648 -47.61 -0.19 2.39
C LEU A 648 -48.31 0.77 1.43
N PRO A 649 -49.46 1.37 1.83
CA PRO A 649 -50.03 2.52 1.13
C PRO A 649 -49.03 3.67 1.04
N SER A 650 -49.08 4.46 -0.04
CA SER A 650 -48.11 5.55 -0.30
C SER A 650 -48.15 6.67 0.73
N GLU A 651 -49.22 6.77 1.51
CA GLU A 651 -49.44 7.79 2.54
C GLU A 651 -48.72 7.41 3.85
N LYS A 652 -48.39 6.12 4.02
CA LYS A 652 -47.67 5.62 5.17
C LYS A 652 -46.20 5.96 5.05
N SER A 653 -45.65 6.51 6.13
CA SER A 653 -44.25 6.88 6.18
C SER A 653 -43.36 5.67 6.50
N LEU A 654 -42.22 5.58 5.85
CA LEU A 654 -41.16 4.63 6.15
C LEU A 654 -39.85 5.40 6.24
N SER A 655 -39.14 5.24 7.35
CA SER A 655 -37.82 5.83 7.55
C SER A 655 -36.86 4.83 8.18
N LEU A 656 -35.60 5.23 8.26
CA LEU A 656 -34.58 4.52 9.02
C LEU A 656 -33.63 5.51 9.68
N ALA A 657 -33.06 5.09 10.80
CA ALA A 657 -31.89 5.72 11.36
C ALA A 657 -30.63 5.29 10.59
N VAL A 658 -29.74 6.24 10.37
CA VAL A 658 -28.44 6.02 9.72
C VAL A 658 -27.33 6.67 10.53
N PRO A 659 -26.17 6.02 10.66
CA PRO A 659 -25.04 6.60 11.39
C PRO A 659 -24.47 7.82 10.66
N ALA A 660 -23.94 8.79 11.42
CA ALA A 660 -23.16 9.89 10.84
C ALA A 660 -21.74 9.45 10.43
N SER A 661 -21.23 8.35 11.01
CA SER A 661 -19.91 7.80 10.68
C SER A 661 -19.91 7.12 9.32
N TYR A 662 -18.95 7.50 8.46
CA TYR A 662 -18.71 6.82 7.19
C TYR A 662 -18.44 5.32 7.37
N TRP A 663 -17.72 4.95 8.43
CA TRP A 663 -17.32 3.57 8.71
C TRP A 663 -18.51 2.62 8.83
N TYR A 664 -19.58 3.05 9.48
CA TYR A 664 -20.81 2.27 9.60
C TYR A 664 -21.75 2.51 8.40
N LEU A 665 -21.84 3.73 7.89
CA LEU A 665 -22.77 4.07 6.81
C LEU A 665 -22.42 3.38 5.49
N LYS A 666 -21.14 3.10 5.21
CA LYS A 666 -20.69 2.50 3.95
C LYS A 666 -21.28 1.12 3.67
N GLN A 667 -21.77 0.44 4.70
CA GLN A 667 -22.41 -0.87 4.60
C GLN A 667 -23.85 -0.79 4.09
N TYR A 668 -24.43 0.41 4.04
CA TYR A 668 -25.79 0.63 3.58
C TYR A 668 -25.78 0.99 2.08
N PRO A 669 -26.60 0.34 1.24
CA PRO A 669 -26.84 0.80 -0.13
C PRO A 669 -27.78 2.03 -0.14
N VAL A 670 -27.33 3.14 0.49
CA VAL A 670 -28.15 4.32 0.80
C VAL A 670 -28.87 4.89 -0.42
N LYS A 671 -28.19 4.97 -1.58
CA LYS A 671 -28.77 5.49 -2.83
C LYS A 671 -29.96 4.66 -3.31
N ASP A 672 -29.90 3.34 -3.12
CA ASP A 672 -30.99 2.44 -3.50
C ASP A 672 -32.08 2.41 -2.43
N ILE A 673 -31.72 2.44 -1.16
CA ILE A 673 -32.66 2.56 -0.04
C ILE A 673 -33.51 3.83 -0.16
N ALA A 674 -32.91 4.95 -0.58
CA ALA A 674 -33.57 6.26 -0.73
C ALA A 674 -34.78 6.22 -1.68
N LYS A 675 -34.89 5.21 -2.56
CA LYS A 675 -36.03 5.02 -3.47
C LYS A 675 -37.27 4.47 -2.76
N TYR A 676 -37.10 3.88 -1.57
CA TYR A 676 -38.14 3.14 -0.86
C TYR A 676 -38.53 3.78 0.48
N VAL A 677 -37.75 4.75 0.97
CA VAL A 677 -38.00 5.44 2.24
C VAL A 677 -38.33 6.91 2.01
N ASP A 678 -39.10 7.50 2.92
CA ASP A 678 -39.54 8.89 2.82
C ASP A 678 -38.50 9.88 3.35
N TYR A 679 -37.62 9.42 4.24
CA TYR A 679 -36.52 10.20 4.84
C TYR A 679 -35.58 9.28 5.61
N PHE A 680 -34.35 9.75 5.82
CA PHE A 680 -33.37 9.18 6.72
C PHE A 680 -33.26 10.05 7.98
N ILE A 681 -33.03 9.42 9.13
CA ILE A 681 -32.67 10.08 10.37
C ILE A 681 -31.18 9.90 10.59
N TYR A 682 -30.38 10.94 10.31
CA TYR A 682 -28.95 10.91 10.58
C TYR A 682 -28.68 11.11 12.07
N MET A 683 -28.11 10.09 12.70
CA MET A 683 -27.73 10.09 14.11
C MET A 683 -26.45 10.90 14.31
N THR A 684 -26.62 12.22 14.40
CA THR A 684 -25.57 13.25 14.51
C THR A 684 -25.35 13.68 15.96
N TYR A 685 -25.43 12.71 16.86
CA TYR A 685 -25.15 12.81 18.29
C TYR A 685 -24.18 11.69 18.68
N ASP A 686 -23.79 11.61 19.95
CA ASP A 686 -22.85 10.60 20.47
C ASP A 686 -21.47 10.59 19.76
N LEU A 687 -21.07 11.73 19.19
CA LEU A 687 -19.71 11.94 18.67
C LEU A 687 -18.65 11.99 19.78
N HIS A 688 -19.08 12.22 21.02
CA HIS A 688 -18.27 12.14 22.24
C HIS A 688 -19.07 11.44 23.33
N GLY A 689 -18.42 10.56 24.10
CA GLY A 689 -19.07 9.81 25.17
C GLY A 689 -18.07 9.10 26.08
N GLN A 690 -18.54 8.14 26.87
CA GLN A 690 -17.71 7.38 27.82
C GLN A 690 -16.66 6.48 27.16
N TRP A 691 -16.71 6.37 25.82
CA TRP A 691 -15.81 5.61 24.96
C TRP A 691 -14.69 6.47 24.33
N GLY A 692 -14.64 7.78 24.59
CA GLY A 692 -13.51 8.62 24.20
C GLY A 692 -12.44 8.66 25.29
N GLU A 693 -11.17 8.48 24.91
CA GLU A 693 -10.00 8.83 25.75
C GLU A 693 -9.73 10.35 25.74
#